data_AF-A0A920KH11-F1
#
_entry.id   AF-A0A920KH11-F1
#
_cell.length_a   1.000
_cell.length_b   1.000
_cell.length_c   1.000
_cell.angle_alpha   90.00
_cell.angle_beta   90.00
_cell.angle_gamma   90.00
#
_symmetry.space_group_name_H-M   'P 1'
#
loop_
_entity.id
_entity.type
_entity.pdbx_description
1 polymer ?
#
loop_
_entity_poly.entity_id
_entity_poly.type
_entity_poly.pdbx_seq_one_letter_code
_entity_poly.pdbx_strand_id
1 'polypeptide(L)'
;MQDMEFIAGLNVMEANRPISQKLKEKGLMFRQETVEHSYPFCWRTDTPLIYKPISTWFVKVESFRDRMVEHNRKVHWVPGHIRDGRFGKWLENARDWAISRNRFWGTPLPIWKSEDGDTLCFGSVEELENASGTKVPDLHKQHVDQLVIEHQGKTYQRVTEVLDCWFESGSMPYGQQHYPFENKEVFEANFPANFICEGLDQTRGWFYTLVVIAQALFDKPAFHNCVVNGLILAEDGKKMSKRLKNYPDPTQMLDQYGADAIRLYMLNSPAVRGEDLRFSEKGLVETTRTLLLPLWNALAFLTTYARIDGWEPTSENLELPRNNPLDRWILSKLAGLIDEVRNQMDLYDLNRSVAPFVGFIDLLTNWYIRRSRRRFWKAGQGSDKLEAYATLFQVLRNLSRVIAPFVPFIADGIHRALKQPGDPESVHLCLFPEKEAQMNRDSDLEQRMELVLSAVTMGRALRAKHQLKIRQPLRKITLITATPEAQRILEDLGELITDELNVKSVEISRDEKDLVELSAKANFKLLGRRMGKKMKSVSQAIAAMSPAQIRDYLQQGSIELMVDEESTRFENEEILVQRNQKEGLLVETDNLLTVALDTEINEELMQEGLAREFVNKVQNMRKEKNLDVMDRIVTRYRGSKMLESSLETHSDFIRTETLTNVLSSESVLEGEDWDLNGEACRISIEKAA
;
A
#
# COMPACT_ATOMS: atom_id res chain seq x y z
N MET A 1 6.46 15.66 -62.85
CA MET A 1 5.69 14.50 -62.33
C MET A 1 6.09 13.17 -62.97
N GLN A 2 6.56 13.10 -64.22
CA GLN A 2 6.95 11.84 -64.89
C GLN A 2 8.09 11.05 -64.20
N ASP A 3 9.01 11.69 -63.46
CA ASP A 3 10.15 11.00 -62.82
C ASP A 3 9.79 10.07 -61.65
N MET A 4 8.56 10.14 -61.13
CA MET A 4 8.09 9.41 -59.95
C MET A 4 6.97 8.39 -60.24
N GLU A 5 6.65 8.12 -61.51
CA GLU A 5 5.60 7.14 -61.86
C GLU A 5 5.88 5.73 -61.30
N PHE A 6 7.15 5.35 -61.17
CA PHE A 6 7.59 4.05 -60.64
C PHE A 6 7.20 3.76 -59.18
N ILE A 7 6.72 4.77 -58.43
CA ILE A 7 6.20 4.62 -57.06
C ILE A 7 4.74 5.03 -56.93
N ALA A 8 4.08 5.41 -58.03
CA ALA A 8 2.69 5.81 -58.00
C ALA A 8 1.79 4.65 -57.51
N GLY A 9 0.89 4.93 -56.56
CA GLY A 9 -0.02 3.94 -55.97
C GLY A 9 0.57 3.11 -54.82
N LEU A 10 1.87 3.23 -54.53
CA LEU A 10 2.48 2.52 -53.40
C LEU A 10 2.20 3.23 -52.06
N ASN A 11 2.16 2.46 -50.97
CA ASN A 11 2.22 3.04 -49.63
C ASN A 11 3.55 3.77 -49.43
N VAL A 12 3.54 4.87 -48.69
CA VAL A 12 4.75 5.70 -48.43
C VAL A 12 5.92 4.88 -47.85
N MET A 13 5.63 3.90 -46.99
CA MET A 13 6.68 3.05 -46.41
C MET A 13 7.22 2.02 -47.40
N GLU A 14 6.35 1.50 -48.28
CA GLU A 14 6.73 0.56 -49.35
C GLU A 14 7.56 1.24 -50.43
N ALA A 15 7.26 2.52 -50.71
CA ALA A 15 7.97 3.34 -51.69
C ALA A 15 9.46 3.57 -51.32
N ASN A 16 9.84 3.44 -50.05
CA ASN A 16 11.24 3.63 -49.60
C ASN A 16 12.22 2.69 -50.32
N ARG A 17 11.83 1.44 -50.58
CA ARG A 17 12.71 0.44 -51.22
C ARG A 17 12.95 0.74 -52.70
N PRO A 18 11.92 0.95 -53.54
CA PRO A 18 12.11 1.40 -54.93
C PRO A 18 12.88 2.71 -55.03
N ILE A 19 12.62 3.70 -54.16
CA ILE A 19 13.36 4.97 -54.13
C ILE A 19 14.85 4.71 -53.89
N SER A 20 15.18 3.90 -52.88
CA SER A 20 16.55 3.54 -52.56
C SER A 20 17.25 2.82 -53.73
N GLN A 21 16.57 1.88 -54.39
CA GLN A 21 17.10 1.18 -55.57
C GLN A 21 17.40 2.16 -56.71
N LYS A 22 16.47 3.05 -57.05
CA LYS A 22 16.66 4.03 -58.13
C LYS A 22 17.78 5.02 -57.84
N LEU A 23 17.93 5.45 -56.58
CA LEU A 23 19.05 6.31 -56.15
C LEU A 23 20.41 5.59 -56.27
N LYS A 24 20.44 4.29 -55.94
CA LYS A 24 21.63 3.44 -56.10
C LYS A 24 21.99 3.25 -57.57
N GLU A 25 21.02 2.91 -58.42
CA GLU A 25 21.21 2.73 -59.87
C GLU A 25 21.70 4.00 -60.56
N LYS A 26 21.23 5.18 -60.11
CA LYS A 26 21.69 6.49 -60.60
C LYS A 26 23.06 6.93 -60.04
N GLY A 27 23.69 6.15 -59.16
CA GLY A 27 24.95 6.52 -58.51
C GLY A 27 24.84 7.71 -57.54
N LEU A 28 23.64 8.06 -57.10
CA LEU A 28 23.37 9.19 -56.19
C LEU A 28 23.38 8.78 -54.70
N MET A 29 23.54 7.49 -54.41
CA MET A 29 23.55 6.96 -53.07
C MET A 29 24.96 6.96 -52.47
N PHE A 30 25.23 7.88 -51.57
CA PHE A 30 26.50 7.96 -50.85
C PHE A 30 26.64 6.87 -49.77
N ARG A 31 25.58 6.64 -48.98
CA ARG A 31 25.56 5.70 -47.85
C ARG A 31 24.14 5.21 -47.59
N GLN A 32 23.97 3.93 -47.27
CA GLN A 32 22.69 3.33 -46.88
C GLN A 32 22.89 2.51 -45.61
N GLU A 33 22.17 2.84 -44.55
CA GLU A 33 22.24 2.17 -43.26
C GLU A 33 20.86 2.07 -42.62
N THR A 34 20.74 1.15 -41.67
CA THR A 34 19.56 1.01 -40.82
C THR A 34 19.82 1.71 -39.50
N VAL A 35 18.88 2.54 -39.06
CA VAL A 35 18.94 3.27 -37.79
C VAL A 35 17.79 2.83 -36.90
N GLU A 36 18.09 2.56 -35.63
CA GLU A 36 17.08 2.33 -34.61
C GLU A 36 16.75 3.67 -33.92
N HIS A 37 15.47 4.06 -33.93
CA HIS A 37 15.01 5.30 -33.32
C HIS A 37 13.53 5.20 -32.88
N SER A 38 13.10 6.16 -32.06
CA SER A 38 11.68 6.31 -31.71
C SER A 38 10.90 6.96 -32.86
N TYR A 39 9.79 6.36 -33.26
CA TYR A 39 8.92 6.85 -34.33
C TYR A 39 7.47 6.98 -33.84
N PRO A 40 6.70 8.02 -34.25
CA PRO A 40 5.32 8.19 -33.80
C PRO A 40 4.33 7.26 -34.53
N PHE A 41 3.40 6.69 -33.76
CA PHE A 41 2.36 5.78 -34.27
C PHE A 41 0.96 6.29 -33.88
N CYS A 42 -0.04 5.91 -34.68
CA CYS A 42 -1.43 6.14 -34.33
C CYS A 42 -1.78 5.37 -33.05
N TRP A 43 -2.21 6.09 -32.01
CA TRP A 43 -2.54 5.53 -30.68
C TRP A 43 -3.70 4.53 -30.68
N ARG A 44 -4.43 4.40 -31.80
CA ARG A 44 -5.56 3.49 -31.96
C ARG A 44 -5.28 2.29 -32.87
N THR A 45 -4.50 2.49 -33.93
CA THR A 45 -4.30 1.48 -34.99
C THR A 45 -2.87 0.94 -35.05
N ASP A 46 -1.94 1.48 -34.28
CA ASP A 46 -0.51 1.14 -34.31
C ASP A 46 0.14 1.27 -35.70
N THR A 47 -0.41 2.13 -36.56
CA THR A 47 0.18 2.44 -37.88
C THR A 47 1.15 3.61 -37.79
N PRO A 48 2.30 3.59 -38.50
CA PRO A 48 3.25 4.70 -38.49
C PRO A 48 2.61 6.01 -38.97
N LEU A 49 2.83 7.11 -38.25
CA LEU A 49 2.33 8.42 -38.64
C LEU A 49 3.27 9.07 -39.67
N ILE A 50 2.72 9.96 -40.49
CA ILE A 50 3.48 10.83 -41.39
C ILE A 50 3.02 12.28 -41.21
N TYR A 51 3.94 13.21 -41.39
CA TYR A 51 3.62 14.63 -41.43
C TYR A 51 3.27 15.02 -42.87
N LYS A 52 2.05 15.52 -43.07
CA LYS A 52 1.53 15.95 -44.37
C LYS A 52 0.74 17.26 -44.18
N PRO A 53 0.89 18.26 -45.07
CA PRO A 53 0.04 19.43 -45.05
C PRO A 53 -1.40 19.03 -45.38
N ILE A 54 -2.33 19.38 -44.50
CA ILE A 54 -3.77 19.21 -44.66
C ILE A 54 -4.48 20.48 -44.19
N SER A 55 -5.65 20.77 -44.75
CA SER A 55 -6.53 21.81 -44.21
C SER A 55 -7.12 21.32 -42.89
N THR A 56 -7.06 22.13 -41.84
CA THR A 56 -7.60 21.80 -40.52
C THR A 56 -7.91 23.08 -39.74
N TRP A 57 -8.85 22.97 -38.80
CA TRP A 57 -9.23 24.02 -37.87
C TRP A 57 -8.44 23.94 -36.57
N PHE A 58 -8.00 25.09 -36.06
CA PHE A 58 -7.20 25.20 -34.85
C PHE A 58 -7.86 26.12 -33.82
N VAL A 59 -7.71 25.76 -32.53
CA VAL A 59 -7.85 26.70 -31.42
C VAL A 59 -6.48 27.34 -31.16
N LYS A 60 -6.45 28.69 -31.06
CA LYS A 60 -5.22 29.49 -30.91
C LYS A 60 -4.64 29.46 -29.49
N VAL A 61 -4.27 28.27 -29.02
CA VAL A 61 -3.75 28.01 -27.67
C VAL A 61 -2.49 28.82 -27.34
N GLU A 62 -1.62 29.06 -28.33
CA GLU A 62 -0.34 29.76 -28.10
C GLU A 62 -0.55 31.17 -27.51
N SER A 63 -1.71 31.79 -27.79
CA SER A 63 -2.03 33.15 -27.33
C SER A 63 -2.32 33.27 -25.84
N PHE A 64 -2.73 32.19 -25.17
CA PHE A 64 -3.07 32.16 -23.74
C PHE A 64 -2.28 31.09 -22.96
N ARG A 65 -1.23 30.54 -23.57
CA ARG A 65 -0.38 29.50 -22.98
C ARG A 65 0.16 29.86 -21.60
N ASP A 66 0.71 31.06 -21.47
CA ASP A 66 1.36 31.49 -20.23
C ASP A 66 0.33 31.63 -19.08
N ARG A 67 -0.93 32.00 -19.41
CA ARG A 67 -2.05 32.00 -18.46
C ARG A 67 -2.43 30.60 -18.00
N MET A 68 -2.42 29.60 -18.91
CA MET A 68 -2.64 28.20 -18.50
C MET A 68 -1.57 27.72 -17.52
N VAL A 69 -0.31 28.10 -17.73
CA VAL A 69 0.79 27.77 -16.83
C VAL A 69 0.59 28.43 -15.46
N GLU A 70 0.17 29.69 -15.42
CA GLU A 70 -0.17 30.42 -14.18
C GLU A 70 -1.30 29.73 -13.40
N HIS A 71 -2.39 29.37 -14.08
CA HIS A 71 -3.51 28.66 -13.46
C HIS A 71 -3.13 27.27 -12.97
N ASN A 72 -2.35 26.51 -13.74
CA ASN A 72 -1.86 25.20 -13.34
C ASN A 72 -1.03 25.25 -12.05
N ARG A 73 -0.24 26.31 -11.81
CA ARG A 73 0.52 26.48 -10.57
C ARG A 73 -0.35 26.62 -9.33
N LYS A 74 -1.59 27.09 -9.48
CA LYS A 74 -2.59 27.24 -8.39
C LYS A 74 -3.31 25.92 -8.07
N VAL A 75 -3.20 24.91 -8.95
CA VAL A 75 -3.81 23.60 -8.75
C VAL A 75 -2.95 22.75 -7.81
N HIS A 76 -3.61 22.04 -6.89
CA HIS A 76 -2.97 21.05 -6.05
C HIS A 76 -2.89 19.70 -6.77
N TRP A 77 -1.67 19.28 -7.14
CA TRP A 77 -1.43 18.02 -7.81
C TRP A 77 -0.87 16.99 -6.84
N VAL A 78 -1.36 15.75 -6.93
CA VAL A 78 -0.82 14.60 -6.21
C VAL A 78 -0.50 13.51 -7.23
N PRO A 79 0.78 13.16 -7.46
CA PRO A 79 1.97 13.71 -6.82
C PRO A 79 2.36 15.11 -7.35
N GLY A 80 2.89 15.95 -6.46
CA GLY A 80 3.17 17.37 -6.73
C GLY A 80 4.17 17.63 -7.87
N HIS A 81 5.09 16.70 -8.14
CA HIS A 81 6.10 16.86 -9.20
C HIS A 81 5.49 16.88 -10.62
N ILE A 82 4.24 16.45 -10.81
CA ILE A 82 3.56 16.48 -12.11
C ILE A 82 3.22 17.91 -12.53
N ARG A 83 2.83 18.76 -11.56
CA ARG A 83 2.39 20.14 -11.77
C ARG A 83 3.41 20.94 -12.58
N ASP A 84 4.66 20.99 -12.09
CA ASP A 84 5.74 21.76 -12.71
C ASP A 84 6.63 20.88 -13.62
N GLY A 85 6.47 19.55 -13.54
CA GLY A 85 7.18 18.57 -14.35
C GLY A 85 6.42 18.20 -15.63
N ARG A 86 5.88 16.98 -15.69
CA ARG A 86 5.32 16.39 -16.92
C ARG A 86 4.21 17.22 -17.56
N PHE A 87 3.35 17.82 -16.75
CA PHE A 87 2.21 18.61 -17.22
C PHE A 87 2.58 20.09 -17.40
N GLY A 88 3.27 20.70 -16.43
CA GLY A 88 3.74 22.09 -16.53
C GLY A 88 4.60 22.34 -17.77
N LYS A 89 5.62 21.50 -18.00
CA LYS A 89 6.50 21.60 -19.19
C LYS A 89 5.75 21.39 -20.51
N TRP A 90 4.62 20.68 -20.49
CA TRP A 90 3.78 20.53 -21.67
C TRP A 90 2.99 21.78 -21.97
N LEU A 91 2.39 22.38 -20.94
CA LEU A 91 1.71 23.66 -21.08
C LEU A 91 2.68 24.75 -21.56
N GLU A 92 3.90 24.83 -21.02
CA GLU A 92 4.94 25.79 -21.45
C GLU A 92 5.31 25.69 -22.94
N ASN A 93 5.11 24.51 -23.55
CA ASN A 93 5.43 24.24 -24.95
C ASN A 93 4.17 23.97 -25.81
N ALA A 94 2.98 24.26 -25.28
CA ALA A 94 1.73 24.00 -25.97
C ALA A 94 1.66 24.78 -27.29
N ARG A 95 1.19 24.09 -28.33
CA ARG A 95 0.94 24.62 -29.66
C ARG A 95 -0.55 24.75 -29.91
N ASP A 96 -0.92 25.48 -30.95
CA ASP A 96 -2.30 25.57 -31.39
C ASP A 96 -2.90 24.17 -31.61
N TRP A 97 -4.10 23.99 -31.08
CA TRP A 97 -4.73 22.67 -31.01
C TRP A 97 -5.58 22.43 -32.25
N ALA A 98 -5.21 21.44 -33.06
CA ALA A 98 -6.01 20.98 -34.19
C ALA A 98 -7.27 20.26 -33.70
N ILE A 99 -8.44 20.89 -33.86
CA ILE A 99 -9.72 20.41 -33.34
C ILE A 99 -10.61 19.73 -34.37
N SER A 100 -10.32 19.85 -35.68
CA SER A 100 -11.13 19.18 -36.71
C SER A 100 -10.61 17.79 -37.05
N ARG A 101 -11.52 16.88 -37.37
CA ARG A 101 -11.24 15.50 -37.81
C ARG A 101 -12.06 15.18 -39.06
N ASN A 102 -11.41 14.60 -40.08
CA ASN A 102 -12.10 14.06 -41.26
C ASN A 102 -12.69 12.68 -40.92
N ARG A 103 -13.78 12.66 -40.15
CA ARG A 103 -14.48 11.46 -39.67
C ARG A 103 -16.00 11.63 -39.81
N PHE A 104 -16.73 10.55 -39.58
CA PHE A 104 -18.20 10.51 -39.70
C PHE A 104 -18.91 10.67 -38.36
N TRP A 105 -18.43 9.97 -37.32
CA TRP A 105 -19.02 9.98 -35.97
C TRP A 105 -18.28 10.95 -35.06
N GLY A 106 -19.02 11.90 -34.49
CA GLY A 106 -18.54 12.97 -33.61
C GLY A 106 -19.41 14.22 -33.76
N THR A 107 -19.26 15.20 -32.86
CA THR A 107 -20.00 16.46 -32.95
C THR A 107 -19.58 17.24 -34.19
N PRO A 108 -20.48 17.58 -35.13
CA PRO A 108 -20.11 18.33 -36.33
C PRO A 108 -19.58 19.73 -35.99
N LEU A 109 -18.55 20.19 -36.71
CA LEU A 109 -18.08 21.57 -36.59
C LEU A 109 -19.20 22.51 -37.07
N PRO A 110 -19.65 23.49 -36.25
CA PRO A 110 -20.83 24.30 -36.56
C PRO A 110 -20.49 25.47 -37.49
N ILE A 111 -19.65 25.22 -38.50
CA ILE A 111 -19.13 26.22 -39.43
C ILE A 111 -19.67 25.98 -40.83
N TRP A 112 -20.28 27.00 -41.40
CA TRP A 112 -20.76 27.05 -42.77
C TRP A 112 -19.84 27.97 -43.58
N LYS A 113 -19.43 27.53 -44.76
CA LYS A 113 -18.44 28.20 -45.60
C LYS A 113 -19.00 28.42 -47.01
N SER A 114 -18.78 29.61 -47.56
CA SER A 114 -19.10 29.96 -48.94
C SER A 114 -17.94 29.65 -49.89
N GLU A 115 -18.19 29.73 -51.20
CA GLU A 115 -17.18 29.47 -52.23
C GLU A 115 -15.97 30.42 -52.18
N ASP A 116 -16.20 31.70 -51.85
CA ASP A 116 -15.15 32.73 -51.71
C ASP A 116 -14.37 32.64 -50.39
N GLY A 117 -14.76 31.72 -49.49
CA GLY A 117 -14.04 31.42 -48.26
C GLY A 117 -14.54 32.12 -47.01
N ASP A 118 -15.61 32.91 -47.11
CA ASP A 118 -16.30 33.52 -45.97
C ASP A 118 -17.00 32.46 -45.11
N THR A 119 -17.18 32.72 -43.81
CA THR A 119 -17.60 31.70 -42.84
C THR A 119 -18.62 32.20 -41.83
N LEU A 120 -19.64 31.39 -41.56
CA LEU A 120 -20.63 31.56 -40.50
C LEU A 120 -20.44 30.48 -39.43
N CYS A 121 -20.59 30.84 -38.16
CA CYS A 121 -20.52 29.91 -37.03
C CYS A 121 -21.81 30.02 -36.21
N PHE A 122 -22.48 28.89 -35.96
CA PHE A 122 -23.73 28.85 -35.18
C PHE A 122 -23.46 28.36 -33.76
N GLY A 123 -23.96 29.08 -32.77
CA GLY A 123 -23.77 28.79 -31.35
C GLY A 123 -24.89 27.98 -30.72
N SER A 124 -26.05 27.86 -31.38
CA SER A 124 -27.21 27.13 -30.85
C SER A 124 -28.04 26.48 -31.96
N VAL A 125 -28.90 25.53 -31.56
CA VAL A 125 -29.90 24.93 -32.46
C VAL A 125 -30.86 25.99 -32.98
N GLU A 126 -31.30 26.91 -32.11
CA GLU A 126 -32.22 27.99 -32.47
C GLU A 126 -31.63 28.91 -33.55
N GLU A 127 -30.36 29.32 -33.41
CA GLU A 127 -29.67 30.12 -34.43
C GLU A 127 -29.60 29.39 -35.78
N LEU A 128 -29.31 28.09 -35.77
CA LEU A 128 -29.23 27.27 -36.98
C LEU A 128 -30.61 27.07 -37.63
N GLU A 129 -31.66 26.82 -36.85
CA GLU A 129 -33.03 26.68 -37.36
C GLU A 129 -33.52 28.00 -37.97
N ASN A 130 -33.24 29.13 -37.32
CA ASN A 130 -33.60 30.46 -37.81
C ASN A 130 -32.88 30.80 -39.13
N ALA A 131 -31.61 30.42 -39.27
CA ALA A 131 -30.83 30.68 -40.48
C ALA A 131 -31.18 29.73 -41.64
N SER A 132 -31.51 28.47 -41.35
CA SER A 132 -31.83 27.44 -42.36
C SER A 132 -33.31 27.38 -42.73
N GLY A 133 -34.19 27.94 -41.91
CA GLY A 133 -35.64 27.78 -42.02
C GLY A 133 -36.14 26.34 -41.81
N THR A 134 -35.27 25.44 -41.33
CA THR A 134 -35.53 24.00 -41.18
C THR A 134 -35.38 23.60 -39.73
N LYS A 135 -36.31 22.77 -39.22
CA LYS A 135 -36.20 22.19 -37.88
C LYS A 135 -35.11 21.12 -37.82
N VAL A 136 -34.29 21.14 -36.78
CA VAL A 136 -33.11 20.28 -36.63
C VAL A 136 -33.24 19.44 -35.35
N PRO A 137 -33.90 18.26 -35.42
CA PRO A 137 -34.10 17.41 -34.25
C PRO A 137 -32.83 16.67 -33.80
N ASP A 138 -31.83 16.57 -34.66
CA ASP A 138 -30.56 15.88 -34.40
C ASP A 138 -29.42 16.65 -35.09
N LEU A 139 -28.35 16.91 -34.35
CA LEU A 139 -27.19 17.66 -34.79
C LEU A 139 -26.10 16.80 -35.45
N HIS A 140 -26.28 15.48 -35.57
CA HIS A 140 -25.30 14.61 -36.22
C HIS A 140 -25.19 14.89 -37.71
N LYS A 141 -23.99 14.59 -38.24
CA LYS A 141 -23.53 14.93 -39.58
C LYS A 141 -24.56 14.66 -40.69
N GLN A 142 -25.22 13.50 -40.68
CA GLN A 142 -26.19 13.10 -41.71
C GLN A 142 -27.43 14.00 -41.79
N HIS A 143 -27.76 14.73 -40.71
CA HIS A 143 -28.89 15.65 -40.64
C HIS A 143 -28.46 17.07 -40.99
N VAL A 144 -27.33 17.54 -40.45
CA VAL A 144 -26.90 18.95 -40.59
C VAL A 144 -26.13 19.23 -41.89
N ASP A 145 -25.53 18.23 -42.53
CA ASP A 145 -24.80 18.43 -43.80
C ASP A 145 -25.70 18.88 -44.95
N GLN A 146 -26.99 18.55 -44.89
CA GLN A 146 -27.97 18.88 -45.94
C GLN A 146 -28.47 20.32 -45.83
N LEU A 147 -28.17 21.02 -44.73
CA LEU A 147 -28.64 22.37 -44.48
C LEU A 147 -27.79 23.38 -45.26
N VAL A 148 -28.44 24.09 -46.18
CA VAL A 148 -27.85 25.17 -46.96
C VAL A 148 -28.34 26.50 -46.40
N ILE A 149 -27.42 27.44 -46.19
CA ILE A 149 -27.74 28.76 -45.62
C ILE A 149 -27.56 29.82 -46.70
N GLU A 150 -28.59 30.64 -46.91
CA GLU A 150 -28.53 31.82 -47.77
C GLU A 150 -28.38 33.07 -46.87
N HIS A 151 -27.26 33.77 -46.98
CA HIS A 151 -26.98 34.96 -46.18
C HIS A 151 -26.26 36.03 -47.01
N GLN A 152 -26.78 37.26 -47.01
CA GLN A 152 -26.23 38.41 -47.75
C GLN A 152 -25.94 38.12 -49.23
N GLY A 153 -26.80 37.32 -49.88
CA GLY A 153 -26.65 36.96 -51.30
C GLY A 153 -25.58 35.91 -51.59
N LYS A 154 -25.06 35.23 -50.56
CA LYS A 154 -24.14 34.10 -50.67
C LYS A 154 -24.77 32.81 -50.12
N THR A 155 -24.41 31.71 -50.76
CA THR A 155 -24.75 30.35 -50.33
C THR A 155 -23.61 29.77 -49.50
N TYR A 156 -23.93 29.23 -48.32
CA TYR A 156 -22.97 28.57 -47.44
C TYR A 156 -23.33 27.10 -47.23
N GLN A 157 -22.33 26.23 -47.21
CA GLN A 157 -22.46 24.82 -46.86
C GLN A 157 -21.59 24.48 -45.65
N ARG A 158 -22.04 23.53 -44.82
CA ARG A 158 -21.26 23.10 -43.67
C ARG A 158 -19.91 22.54 -44.09
N VAL A 159 -18.85 22.87 -43.37
CA VAL A 159 -17.56 22.18 -43.52
C VAL A 159 -17.74 20.70 -43.21
N THR A 160 -16.95 19.82 -43.83
CA THR A 160 -17.20 18.36 -43.73
C THR A 160 -16.83 17.77 -42.36
N GLU A 161 -15.93 18.43 -41.64
CA GLU A 161 -15.25 17.93 -40.46
C GLU A 161 -16.15 17.83 -39.22
N VAL A 162 -15.77 16.92 -38.33
CA VAL A 162 -16.30 16.81 -36.95
C VAL A 162 -15.23 17.25 -35.95
N LEU A 163 -15.63 17.51 -34.72
CA LEU A 163 -14.73 17.85 -33.62
C LEU A 163 -13.86 16.65 -33.21
N ASP A 164 -12.69 16.97 -32.66
CA ASP A 164 -11.84 16.08 -31.90
C ASP A 164 -12.59 15.62 -30.64
N CYS A 165 -12.62 14.32 -30.35
CA CYS A 165 -13.32 13.81 -29.17
C CYS A 165 -12.77 14.38 -27.85
N TRP A 166 -11.50 14.82 -27.84
CA TRP A 166 -10.94 15.51 -26.68
C TRP A 166 -11.57 16.89 -26.45
N PHE A 167 -12.09 17.54 -27.49
CA PHE A 167 -12.90 18.76 -27.37
C PHE A 167 -14.18 18.47 -26.61
N GLU A 168 -14.92 17.43 -27.03
CA GLU A 168 -16.15 17.00 -26.35
C GLU A 168 -15.88 16.67 -24.88
N SER A 169 -14.86 15.87 -24.58
CA SER A 169 -14.51 15.51 -23.20
C SER A 169 -14.03 16.70 -22.36
N GLY A 170 -13.31 17.65 -22.95
CA GLY A 170 -12.87 18.86 -22.26
C GLY A 170 -14.00 19.89 -22.05
N SER A 171 -15.04 19.84 -22.88
CA SER A 171 -16.27 20.62 -22.74
C SER A 171 -17.24 20.05 -21.69
N MET A 172 -16.99 18.84 -21.19
CA MET A 172 -17.83 18.15 -20.19
C MET A 172 -18.26 19.03 -19.00
N PRO A 173 -17.40 19.88 -18.37
CA PRO A 173 -17.79 20.65 -17.20
C PRO A 173 -19.04 21.51 -17.39
N TYR A 174 -19.14 22.21 -18.52
CA TYR A 174 -20.29 23.06 -18.85
C TYR A 174 -21.33 22.32 -19.72
N GLY A 175 -20.88 21.42 -20.60
CA GLY A 175 -21.75 20.68 -21.51
C GLY A 175 -22.73 19.75 -20.80
N GLN A 176 -22.31 19.10 -19.70
CA GLN A 176 -23.20 18.23 -18.90
C GLN A 176 -24.38 18.99 -18.26
N GLN A 177 -24.25 20.31 -18.10
CA GLN A 177 -25.27 21.17 -17.49
C GLN A 177 -26.13 21.88 -18.55
N HIS A 178 -25.88 21.65 -19.84
CA HIS A 178 -26.49 22.41 -20.93
C HIS A 178 -26.21 23.94 -20.84
N TYR A 179 -25.09 24.32 -20.21
CA TYR A 179 -24.65 25.71 -20.11
C TYR A 179 -24.28 26.26 -21.51
N PRO A 180 -24.63 27.52 -21.83
CA PRO A 180 -25.25 28.54 -20.98
C PRO A 180 -26.78 28.59 -21.04
N PHE A 181 -27.43 27.64 -21.73
CA PHE A 181 -28.87 27.66 -21.98
C PHE A 181 -29.68 27.33 -20.72
N GLU A 182 -29.19 26.38 -19.92
CA GLU A 182 -29.82 25.93 -18.67
C GLU A 182 -28.78 25.76 -17.56
N ASN A 183 -29.26 25.59 -16.31
CA ASN A 183 -28.47 25.25 -15.12
C ASN A 183 -27.24 26.15 -14.88
N LYS A 184 -27.36 27.43 -15.25
CA LYS A 184 -26.25 28.39 -15.17
C LYS A 184 -25.71 28.52 -13.75
N GLU A 185 -26.60 28.69 -12.78
CA GLU A 185 -26.25 28.85 -11.37
C GLU A 185 -25.57 27.60 -10.81
N VAL A 186 -26.00 26.41 -11.27
CA VAL A 186 -25.40 25.12 -10.89
C VAL A 186 -23.97 25.04 -11.43
N PHE A 187 -23.75 25.38 -12.70
CA PHE A 187 -22.40 25.39 -13.28
C PHE A 187 -21.50 26.42 -12.55
N GLU A 188 -21.96 27.66 -12.38
CA GLU A 188 -21.17 28.72 -11.77
C GLU A 188 -20.84 28.47 -10.30
N ALA A 189 -21.70 27.77 -9.56
CA ALA A 189 -21.45 27.37 -8.18
C ALA A 189 -20.46 26.20 -8.03
N ASN A 190 -20.35 25.34 -9.04
CA ASN A 190 -19.55 24.11 -8.98
C ASN A 190 -18.28 24.14 -9.86
N PHE A 191 -18.06 25.21 -10.65
CA PHE A 191 -16.86 25.40 -11.45
C PHE A 191 -15.93 26.48 -10.85
N PRO A 192 -14.66 26.17 -10.55
CA PRO A 192 -13.93 24.92 -10.86
C PRO A 192 -14.26 23.73 -9.94
N ALA A 193 -14.12 22.50 -10.47
CA ALA A 193 -14.35 21.28 -9.70
C ALA A 193 -13.36 21.13 -8.54
N ASN A 194 -13.81 20.62 -7.38
CA ASN A 194 -12.93 20.43 -6.23
C ASN A 194 -11.86 19.34 -6.46
N PHE A 195 -12.19 18.26 -7.16
CA PHE A 195 -11.33 17.08 -7.30
C PHE A 195 -11.57 16.36 -8.63
N ILE A 196 -10.49 15.90 -9.25
CA ILE A 196 -10.49 14.90 -10.32
C ILE A 196 -9.38 13.87 -10.09
N CYS A 197 -9.56 12.66 -10.63
CA CYS A 197 -8.55 11.60 -10.57
C CYS A 197 -8.57 10.74 -11.82
N GLU A 198 -7.44 10.67 -12.53
CA GLU A 198 -7.28 9.81 -13.70
C GLU A 198 -5.80 9.37 -13.86
N GLY A 199 -5.57 8.46 -14.81
CA GLY A 199 -4.24 7.95 -15.13
C GLY A 199 -3.25 9.00 -15.64
N LEU A 200 -1.96 8.73 -15.45
CA LEU A 200 -0.84 9.57 -15.86
C LEU A 200 -0.83 9.93 -17.36
N ASP A 201 -1.45 9.12 -18.20
CA ASP A 201 -1.65 9.38 -19.63
C ASP A 201 -2.57 10.59 -19.90
N GLN A 202 -3.46 10.95 -18.98
CA GLN A 202 -4.33 12.13 -19.12
C GLN A 202 -3.59 13.46 -19.07
N THR A 203 -2.31 13.48 -18.67
CA THR A 203 -1.41 14.65 -18.83
C THR A 203 -1.20 15.08 -20.30
N ARG A 204 -1.66 14.26 -21.25
CA ARG A 204 -1.67 14.55 -22.70
C ARG A 204 -3.07 14.41 -23.32
N GLY A 205 -4.09 14.14 -22.50
CA GLY A 205 -5.47 13.92 -22.92
C GLY A 205 -6.39 14.88 -22.17
N TRP A 206 -7.27 14.32 -21.34
CA TRP A 206 -8.37 15.04 -20.71
C TRP A 206 -7.93 16.22 -19.85
N PHE A 207 -6.87 16.08 -19.04
CA PHE A 207 -6.39 17.19 -18.20
C PHE A 207 -5.98 18.39 -19.05
N TYR A 208 -5.31 18.14 -20.19
CA TYR A 208 -4.88 19.21 -21.09
C TYR A 208 -6.08 19.94 -21.69
N THR A 209 -7.07 19.22 -22.20
CA THR A 209 -8.24 19.84 -22.85
C THR A 209 -9.15 20.54 -21.87
N LEU A 210 -9.30 20.03 -20.65
CA LEU A 210 -9.98 20.74 -19.55
C LEU A 210 -9.31 22.09 -19.28
N VAL A 211 -7.98 22.13 -19.16
CA VAL A 211 -7.23 23.37 -18.91
C VAL A 211 -7.33 24.35 -20.07
N VAL A 212 -7.21 23.88 -21.31
CA VAL A 212 -7.35 24.71 -22.51
C VAL A 212 -8.73 25.37 -22.57
N ILE A 213 -9.79 24.60 -22.38
CA ILE A 213 -11.17 25.10 -22.46
C ILE A 213 -11.50 26.00 -21.28
N ALA A 214 -11.09 25.64 -20.06
CA ALA A 214 -11.26 26.47 -18.87
C ALA A 214 -10.58 27.85 -19.04
N GLN A 215 -9.38 27.86 -19.59
CA GLN A 215 -8.65 29.09 -19.87
C GLN A 215 -9.34 29.91 -20.97
N ALA A 216 -9.70 29.27 -22.09
CA ALA A 216 -10.24 29.96 -23.26
C ALA A 216 -11.61 30.59 -23.01
N LEU A 217 -12.48 29.92 -22.24
CA LEU A 217 -13.86 30.37 -22.02
C LEU A 217 -14.07 31.12 -20.71
N PHE A 218 -13.28 30.82 -19.67
CA PHE A 218 -13.59 31.31 -18.31
C PHE A 218 -12.41 32.00 -17.61
N ASP A 219 -11.19 31.96 -18.16
CA ASP A 219 -9.97 32.49 -17.53
C ASP A 219 -9.82 32.02 -16.06
N LYS A 220 -10.05 30.72 -15.82
CA LYS A 220 -9.98 30.08 -14.50
C LYS A 220 -9.18 28.77 -14.57
N PRO A 221 -8.64 28.28 -13.43
CA PRO A 221 -8.21 26.89 -13.32
C PRO A 221 -9.38 25.94 -13.62
N ALA A 222 -9.10 24.80 -14.26
CA ALA A 222 -10.14 23.82 -14.58
C ALA A 222 -10.65 23.04 -13.34
N PHE A 223 -9.81 22.88 -12.33
CA PHE A 223 -10.07 22.13 -11.10
C PHE A 223 -9.12 22.59 -9.97
N HIS A 224 -9.48 22.32 -8.72
CA HIS A 224 -8.68 22.66 -7.54
C HIS A 224 -7.67 21.58 -7.17
N ASN A 225 -8.07 20.30 -7.18
CA ASN A 225 -7.21 19.16 -6.85
C ASN A 225 -7.19 18.14 -8.01
N CYS A 226 -6.01 17.62 -8.35
CA CYS A 226 -5.82 16.60 -9.35
C CYS A 226 -4.92 15.48 -8.82
N VAL A 227 -5.52 14.31 -8.59
CA VAL A 227 -4.78 13.09 -8.24
C VAL A 227 -4.47 12.33 -9.53
N VAL A 228 -3.23 11.88 -9.67
CA VAL A 228 -2.77 11.17 -10.85
C VAL A 228 -2.27 9.80 -10.45
N ASN A 229 -2.95 8.75 -10.92
CA ASN A 229 -2.51 7.38 -10.70
C ASN A 229 -1.56 6.90 -11.81
N GLY A 230 -0.67 5.98 -11.46
CA GLY A 230 0.18 5.29 -12.42
C GLY A 230 -0.60 4.27 -13.24
N LEU A 231 0.09 3.57 -14.15
CA LEU A 231 -0.56 2.58 -15.01
C LEU A 231 -0.58 1.21 -14.35
N ILE A 232 -1.71 0.52 -14.49
CA ILE A 232 -1.81 -0.89 -14.13
C ILE A 232 -1.28 -1.71 -15.30
N LEU A 233 -0.22 -2.46 -15.04
CA LEU A 233 0.49 -3.30 -15.98
C LEU A 233 0.20 -4.78 -15.71
N ALA A 234 0.31 -5.59 -16.75
CA ALA A 234 0.36 -7.03 -16.61
C ALA A 234 1.53 -7.46 -15.71
N GLU A 235 1.50 -8.70 -15.20
CA GLU A 235 2.54 -9.24 -14.32
C GLU A 235 3.94 -9.20 -14.96
N ASP A 236 4.01 -9.32 -16.30
CA ASP A 236 5.24 -9.21 -17.09
C ASP A 236 5.71 -7.76 -17.36
N GLY A 237 5.00 -6.76 -16.84
CA GLY A 237 5.29 -5.35 -17.00
C GLY A 237 4.82 -4.73 -18.31
N LYS A 238 4.08 -5.46 -19.17
CA LYS A 238 3.49 -4.87 -20.38
C LYS A 238 2.18 -4.15 -20.08
N LYS A 239 1.86 -3.14 -20.91
CA LYS A 239 0.55 -2.48 -20.86
C LYS A 239 -0.57 -3.50 -21.05
N MET A 240 -1.55 -3.49 -20.16
CA MET A 240 -2.74 -4.33 -20.31
C MET A 240 -3.54 -3.90 -21.55
N SER A 241 -4.01 -4.85 -22.34
CA SER A 241 -4.95 -4.54 -23.43
C SER A 241 -5.90 -5.69 -23.75
N LYS A 242 -7.13 -5.34 -24.12
CA LYS A 242 -8.15 -6.30 -24.60
C LYS A 242 -7.66 -7.14 -25.77
N ARG A 243 -6.81 -6.57 -26.63
CA ARG A 243 -6.21 -7.27 -27.79
C ARG A 243 -5.23 -8.36 -27.34
N LEU A 244 -4.39 -8.06 -26.35
CA LEU A 244 -3.37 -8.99 -25.85
C LEU A 244 -3.92 -10.01 -24.85
N LYS A 245 -5.10 -9.75 -24.25
CA LYS A 245 -5.70 -10.60 -23.20
C LYS A 245 -4.71 -10.94 -22.08
N ASN A 246 -3.84 -9.99 -21.73
CA ASN A 246 -2.73 -10.15 -20.80
C ASN A 246 -3.06 -9.64 -19.39
N TYR A 247 -4.32 -9.69 -18.98
CA TYR A 247 -4.78 -9.26 -17.67
C TYR A 247 -5.82 -10.24 -17.12
N PRO A 248 -5.87 -10.46 -15.80
CA PRO A 248 -6.90 -11.30 -15.19
C PRO A 248 -8.27 -10.66 -15.39
N ASP A 249 -9.28 -11.48 -15.67
CA ASP A 249 -10.65 -10.99 -15.90
C ASP A 249 -11.17 -10.27 -14.63
N PRO A 250 -11.55 -8.98 -14.71
CA PRO A 250 -11.97 -8.22 -13.53
C PRO A 250 -13.18 -8.83 -12.80
N THR A 251 -14.11 -9.43 -13.53
CA THR A 251 -15.31 -10.05 -12.95
C THR A 251 -14.93 -11.31 -12.18
N GLN A 252 -14.06 -12.16 -12.75
CA GLN A 252 -13.57 -13.35 -12.04
C GLN A 252 -12.83 -12.97 -10.75
N MET A 253 -12.01 -11.92 -10.79
CA MET A 253 -11.32 -11.44 -9.60
C MET A 253 -12.28 -10.93 -8.54
N LEU A 254 -13.34 -10.22 -8.94
CA LEU A 254 -14.39 -9.75 -8.01
C LEU A 254 -15.14 -10.92 -7.37
N ASP A 255 -15.52 -11.93 -8.14
CA ASP A 255 -16.27 -13.10 -7.64
C ASP A 255 -15.43 -13.94 -6.68
N GLN A 256 -14.12 -14.08 -6.94
CA GLN A 256 -13.23 -14.92 -6.16
C GLN A 256 -12.69 -14.24 -4.89
N TYR A 257 -12.41 -12.94 -4.95
CA TYR A 257 -11.70 -12.22 -3.88
C TYR A 257 -12.51 -11.11 -3.22
N GLY A 258 -13.57 -10.65 -3.86
CA GLY A 258 -14.35 -9.50 -3.43
C GLY A 258 -13.72 -8.15 -3.77
N ALA A 259 -14.55 -7.11 -3.80
CA ALA A 259 -14.14 -5.77 -4.17
C ALA A 259 -13.13 -5.14 -3.21
N ASP A 260 -13.25 -5.39 -1.90
CA ASP A 260 -12.36 -4.78 -0.89
C ASP A 260 -10.92 -5.26 -1.01
N ALA A 261 -10.71 -6.53 -1.37
CA ALA A 261 -9.38 -7.06 -1.63
C ALA A 261 -8.72 -6.31 -2.78
N ILE A 262 -9.44 -6.14 -3.89
CA ILE A 262 -8.92 -5.47 -5.10
C ILE A 262 -8.66 -3.99 -4.81
N ARG A 263 -9.60 -3.31 -4.14
CA ARG A 263 -9.45 -1.91 -3.74
C ARG A 263 -8.23 -1.73 -2.86
N LEU A 264 -8.11 -2.49 -1.76
CA LEU A 264 -7.00 -2.35 -0.82
C LEU A 264 -5.66 -2.69 -1.48
N TYR A 265 -5.61 -3.71 -2.34
CA TYR A 265 -4.40 -4.06 -3.09
C TYR A 265 -3.92 -2.91 -3.98
N MET A 266 -4.81 -2.28 -4.75
CA MET A 266 -4.44 -1.15 -5.61
C MET A 266 -4.12 0.12 -4.81
N LEU A 267 -4.88 0.40 -3.75
CA LEU A 267 -4.69 1.58 -2.91
C LEU A 267 -3.41 1.50 -2.08
N ASN A 268 -3.00 0.30 -1.65
CA ASN A 268 -1.76 0.04 -0.93
C ASN A 268 -0.57 -0.24 -1.87
N SER A 269 -0.55 0.41 -3.04
CA SER A 269 0.48 0.18 -4.07
C SER A 269 1.10 1.50 -4.56
N PRO A 270 2.21 1.44 -5.32
CA PRO A 270 2.78 2.62 -5.98
C PRO A 270 1.84 3.30 -6.99
N ALA A 271 0.75 2.64 -7.43
CA ALA A 271 -0.21 3.20 -8.39
C ALA A 271 -0.80 4.53 -7.93
N VAL A 272 -1.11 4.68 -6.63
CA VAL A 272 -1.67 5.92 -6.09
C VAL A 272 -0.64 7.06 -6.01
N ARG A 273 0.63 6.81 -6.36
CA ARG A 273 1.72 7.79 -6.41
C ARG A 273 2.14 8.16 -7.83
N GLY A 274 1.34 7.80 -8.84
CA GLY A 274 1.69 8.03 -10.24
C GLY A 274 2.71 7.04 -10.80
N GLU A 275 3.05 5.98 -10.06
CA GLU A 275 4.02 4.95 -10.47
C GLU A 275 3.31 3.68 -10.95
N ASP A 276 3.92 2.93 -11.85
CA ASP A 276 3.26 1.75 -12.43
C ASP A 276 3.14 0.60 -11.42
N LEU A 277 1.99 -0.08 -11.43
CA LEU A 277 1.75 -1.30 -10.66
C LEU A 277 1.71 -2.51 -11.59
N ARG A 278 2.58 -3.50 -11.35
CA ARG A 278 2.43 -4.83 -11.94
C ARG A 278 1.38 -5.60 -11.15
N PHE A 279 0.22 -5.81 -11.75
CA PHE A 279 -0.87 -6.49 -11.08
C PHE A 279 -0.58 -7.99 -11.00
N SER A 280 -0.64 -8.57 -9.80
CA SER A 280 -0.47 -10.01 -9.56
C SER A 280 -1.56 -10.51 -8.62
N GLU A 281 -2.24 -11.58 -9.04
CA GLU A 281 -3.26 -12.27 -8.24
C GLU A 281 -2.70 -12.80 -6.90
N LYS A 282 -1.41 -13.16 -6.87
CA LYS A 282 -0.74 -13.56 -5.62
C LYS A 282 -0.73 -12.44 -4.59
N GLY A 283 -0.47 -11.21 -5.02
CA GLY A 283 -0.48 -10.03 -4.14
C GLY A 283 -1.87 -9.74 -3.57
N LEU A 284 -2.92 -10.01 -4.36
CA LEU A 284 -4.31 -9.92 -3.93
C LEU A 284 -4.65 -10.97 -2.84
N VAL A 285 -4.26 -12.23 -3.08
CA VAL A 285 -4.42 -13.32 -2.10
C VAL A 285 -3.72 -12.98 -0.78
N GLU A 286 -2.50 -12.46 -0.86
CA GLU A 286 -1.72 -12.07 0.31
C GLU A 286 -2.42 -10.96 1.10
N THR A 287 -2.86 -9.89 0.42
CA THR A 287 -3.62 -8.78 1.02
C THR A 287 -4.85 -9.27 1.77
N THR A 288 -5.63 -10.18 1.18
CA THR A 288 -6.80 -10.77 1.83
C THR A 288 -6.42 -11.57 3.08
N ARG A 289 -5.38 -12.41 2.98
CA ARG A 289 -4.98 -13.31 4.06
C ARG A 289 -4.33 -12.59 5.24
N THR A 290 -3.57 -11.54 4.99
CA THR A 290 -2.79 -10.84 6.03
C THR A 290 -3.53 -9.65 6.64
N LEU A 291 -4.53 -9.09 5.95
CA LEU A 291 -5.24 -7.89 6.41
C LEU A 291 -6.74 -8.13 6.61
N LEU A 292 -7.47 -8.48 5.55
CA LEU A 292 -8.95 -8.54 5.59
C LEU A 292 -9.46 -9.69 6.47
N LEU A 293 -8.90 -10.89 6.33
CA LEU A 293 -9.27 -12.04 7.15
C LEU A 293 -8.97 -11.81 8.64
N PRO A 294 -7.77 -11.33 9.05
CA PRO A 294 -7.51 -10.99 10.46
C PRO A 294 -8.46 -9.93 11.02
N LEU A 295 -8.80 -8.90 10.25
CA LEU A 295 -9.77 -7.88 10.67
C LEU A 295 -11.16 -8.48 10.89
N TRP A 296 -11.64 -9.31 9.96
CA TRP A 296 -12.93 -9.99 10.13
C TRP A 296 -12.91 -10.95 11.32
N ASN A 297 -11.80 -11.66 11.52
CA ASN A 297 -11.62 -12.54 12.67
C ASN A 297 -11.61 -11.77 14.01
N ALA A 298 -11.20 -10.50 14.03
CA ALA A 298 -11.31 -9.66 15.22
C ALA A 298 -12.78 -9.39 15.59
N LEU A 299 -13.64 -9.12 14.61
CA LEU A 299 -15.09 -9.01 14.81
C LEU A 299 -15.70 -10.34 15.28
N ALA A 300 -15.35 -11.44 14.61
CA ALA A 300 -15.81 -12.77 14.97
C ALA A 300 -15.39 -13.13 16.41
N PHE A 301 -14.17 -12.79 16.80
CA PHE A 301 -13.68 -12.94 18.16
C PHE A 301 -14.56 -12.18 19.14
N LEU A 302 -14.73 -10.86 18.97
CA LEU A 302 -15.55 -10.04 19.87
C LEU A 302 -16.97 -10.59 20.03
N THR A 303 -17.65 -10.84 18.91
CA THR A 303 -19.06 -11.27 18.88
C THR A 303 -19.24 -12.67 19.49
N THR A 304 -18.29 -13.58 19.29
CA THR A 304 -18.33 -14.93 19.86
C THR A 304 -18.25 -14.89 21.38
N TYR A 305 -17.23 -14.22 21.94
CA TYR A 305 -17.05 -14.19 23.39
C TYR A 305 -18.13 -13.32 24.07
N ALA A 306 -18.52 -12.20 23.47
CA ALA A 306 -19.62 -11.38 23.99
C ALA A 306 -20.91 -12.19 24.12
N ARG A 307 -21.24 -13.02 23.12
CA ARG A 307 -22.41 -13.92 23.18
C ARG A 307 -22.28 -14.96 24.28
N ILE A 308 -21.11 -15.58 24.43
CA ILE A 308 -20.85 -16.58 25.47
C ILE A 308 -21.05 -15.99 26.88
N ASP A 309 -20.60 -14.76 27.09
CA ASP A 309 -20.66 -14.10 28.40
C ASP A 309 -21.94 -13.28 28.63
N GLY A 310 -22.84 -13.22 27.63
CA GLY A 310 -24.03 -12.35 27.68
C GLY A 310 -23.70 -10.86 27.79
N TRP A 311 -22.58 -10.44 27.22
CA TRP A 311 -22.15 -9.03 27.21
C TRP A 311 -22.79 -8.28 26.04
N GLU A 312 -23.39 -7.14 26.34
CA GLU A 312 -23.89 -6.18 25.35
C GLU A 312 -23.30 -4.80 25.63
N PRO A 313 -22.98 -4.01 24.60
CA PRO A 313 -22.52 -2.63 24.78
C PRO A 313 -23.64 -1.76 25.37
N THR A 314 -23.38 -1.12 26.50
CA THR A 314 -24.27 -0.15 27.15
C THR A 314 -23.50 1.13 27.44
N SER A 315 -24.18 2.27 27.60
CA SER A 315 -23.49 3.53 27.93
C SER A 315 -22.63 3.40 29.19
N GLU A 316 -23.12 2.67 30.21
CA GLU A 316 -22.42 2.44 31.46
C GLU A 316 -21.12 1.64 31.28
N ASN A 317 -21.15 0.54 30.51
CA ASN A 317 -19.96 -0.29 30.36
C ASN A 317 -18.94 0.27 29.36
N LEU A 318 -19.39 1.07 28.38
CA LEU A 318 -18.51 1.75 27.44
C LEU A 318 -17.71 2.85 28.13
N GLU A 319 -18.27 3.48 29.17
CA GLU A 319 -17.64 4.52 29.98
C GLU A 319 -16.69 4.01 31.07
N LEU A 320 -16.52 2.68 31.22
CA LEU A 320 -15.60 2.12 32.22
C LEU A 320 -14.17 2.68 32.06
N PRO A 321 -13.43 2.91 33.17
CA PRO A 321 -12.03 3.31 33.09
C PRO A 321 -11.21 2.21 32.38
N ARG A 322 -10.18 2.60 31.62
CA ARG A 322 -9.26 1.65 30.98
C ARG A 322 -7.99 1.55 31.80
N ASN A 323 -7.98 0.62 32.77
CA ASN A 323 -6.86 0.49 33.69
C ASN A 323 -5.70 -0.29 33.07
N ASN A 324 -6.03 -1.25 32.20
CA ASN A 324 -5.03 -2.06 31.52
C ASN A 324 -4.18 -1.20 30.54
N PRO A 325 -2.84 -1.25 30.61
CA PRO A 325 -1.98 -0.52 29.67
C PRO A 325 -2.25 -0.85 28.20
N LEU A 326 -2.60 -2.10 27.87
CA LEU A 326 -2.88 -2.49 26.48
C LEU A 326 -4.16 -1.83 25.93
N ASP A 327 -5.16 -1.60 26.79
CA ASP A 327 -6.41 -0.93 26.41
C ASP A 327 -6.16 0.55 26.12
N ARG A 328 -5.44 1.23 27.02
CA ARG A 328 -5.04 2.63 26.83
C ARG A 328 -4.17 2.80 25.60
N TRP A 329 -3.23 1.88 25.38
CA TRP A 329 -2.33 1.91 24.24
C TRP A 329 -3.06 1.76 22.91
N ILE A 330 -3.94 0.77 22.76
CA ILE A 330 -4.64 0.56 21.47
C ILE A 330 -5.61 1.72 21.15
N LEU A 331 -6.25 2.31 22.17
CA LEU A 331 -7.08 3.50 22.01
C LEU A 331 -6.26 4.75 21.66
N SER A 332 -5.07 4.90 22.24
CA SER A 332 -4.13 5.97 21.87
C SER A 332 -3.68 5.84 20.41
N LYS A 333 -3.32 4.62 19.97
CA LYS A 333 -2.96 4.34 18.57
C LYS A 333 -4.13 4.56 17.62
N LEU A 334 -5.36 4.25 18.02
CA LEU A 334 -6.56 4.55 17.25
C LEU A 334 -6.78 6.05 17.10
N ALA A 335 -6.58 6.83 18.17
CA ALA A 335 -6.69 8.29 18.12
C ALA A 335 -5.68 8.89 17.13
N GLY A 336 -4.44 8.41 17.17
CA GLY A 336 -3.40 8.79 16.21
C GLY A 336 -3.74 8.39 14.77
N LEU A 337 -4.31 7.19 14.58
CA LEU A 337 -4.76 6.72 13.28
C LEU A 337 -5.85 7.62 12.68
N ILE A 338 -6.85 7.99 13.48
CA ILE A 338 -7.95 8.87 13.03
C ILE A 338 -7.40 10.21 12.53
N ASP A 339 -6.50 10.83 13.29
CA ASP A 339 -5.85 12.08 12.88
C ASP A 339 -5.03 11.92 11.60
N GLU A 340 -4.22 10.86 11.53
CA GLU A 340 -3.32 10.66 10.41
C GLU A 340 -4.11 10.43 9.13
N VAL A 341 -5.08 9.51 9.12
CA VAL A 341 -5.93 9.26 7.96
C VAL A 341 -6.71 10.50 7.54
N ARG A 342 -7.27 11.26 8.49
CA ARG A 342 -7.97 12.51 8.19
C ARG A 342 -7.06 13.51 7.50
N ASN A 343 -5.89 13.79 8.10
CA ASN A 343 -4.94 14.75 7.56
C ASN A 343 -4.44 14.35 6.17
N GLN A 344 -4.17 13.07 5.93
CA GLN A 344 -3.70 12.61 4.62
C GLN A 344 -4.82 12.62 3.56
N MET A 345 -6.07 12.34 3.95
CA MET A 345 -7.23 12.48 3.07
C MET A 345 -7.51 13.94 2.69
N ASP A 346 -7.38 14.88 3.64
CA ASP A 346 -7.48 16.33 3.37
C ASP A 346 -6.40 16.81 2.39
N LEU A 347 -5.24 16.14 2.39
CA LEU A 347 -4.14 16.34 1.45
C LEU A 347 -4.25 15.50 0.17
N TYR A 348 -5.33 14.72 -0.01
CA TYR A 348 -5.51 13.81 -1.16
C TYR A 348 -4.36 12.77 -1.33
N ASP A 349 -3.58 12.50 -0.28
CA ASP A 349 -2.49 11.51 -0.30
C ASP A 349 -3.01 10.14 0.10
N LEU A 350 -3.60 9.44 -0.87
CA LEU A 350 -4.17 8.10 -0.65
C LEU A 350 -3.15 7.07 -0.17
N ASN A 351 -1.86 7.21 -0.52
CA ASN A 351 -0.83 6.28 -0.09
C ASN A 351 -0.62 6.38 1.43
N ARG A 352 -0.50 7.62 1.92
CA ARG A 352 -0.33 7.90 3.34
C ARG A 352 -1.61 7.77 4.14
N SER A 353 -2.78 7.76 3.51
CA SER A 353 -4.04 7.44 4.17
C SER A 353 -4.22 5.93 4.42
N VAL A 354 -3.63 5.07 3.59
CA VAL A 354 -3.86 3.62 3.65
C VAL A 354 -2.86 2.91 4.54
N ALA A 355 -1.57 3.24 4.41
CA ALA A 355 -0.51 2.58 5.16
C ALA A 355 -0.74 2.58 6.71
N PRO A 356 -1.24 3.65 7.34
CA PRO A 356 -1.46 3.68 8.78
C PRO A 356 -2.47 2.65 9.27
N PHE A 357 -3.63 2.50 8.61
CA PHE A 357 -4.63 1.54 9.08
C PHE A 357 -4.22 0.10 8.78
N VAL A 358 -3.45 -0.13 7.71
CA VAL A 358 -2.84 -1.44 7.44
C VAL A 358 -1.92 -1.85 8.59
N GLY A 359 -1.06 -0.95 9.06
CA GLY A 359 -0.24 -1.18 10.25
C GLY A 359 -1.08 -1.36 11.52
N PHE A 360 -2.15 -0.57 11.68
CA PHE A 360 -3.03 -0.68 12.84
C PHE A 360 -3.77 -2.03 12.92
N ILE A 361 -4.16 -2.64 11.79
CA ILE A 361 -4.77 -3.98 11.77
C ILE A 361 -3.80 -5.02 12.38
N ASP A 362 -2.50 -4.90 12.11
CA ASP A 362 -1.49 -5.76 12.75
C ASP A 362 -1.43 -5.54 14.26
N LEU A 363 -1.38 -4.28 14.72
CA LEU A 363 -1.38 -3.94 16.14
C LEU A 363 -2.65 -4.45 16.85
N LEU A 364 -3.81 -4.33 16.21
CA LEU A 364 -5.07 -4.83 16.75
C LEU A 364 -5.06 -6.36 16.88
N THR A 365 -4.67 -7.06 15.83
CA THR A 365 -4.86 -8.52 15.74
C THR A 365 -3.71 -9.30 16.39
N ASN A 366 -2.47 -8.92 16.07
CA ASN A 366 -1.27 -9.66 16.47
C ASN A 366 -0.70 -9.20 17.81
N TRP A 367 -1.09 -8.03 18.29
CA TRP A 367 -0.69 -7.51 19.60
C TRP A 367 -1.85 -7.43 20.58
N TYR A 368 -2.79 -6.52 20.37
CA TYR A 368 -3.85 -6.28 21.35
C TYR A 368 -4.71 -7.52 21.60
N ILE A 369 -5.34 -8.09 20.56
CA ILE A 369 -6.20 -9.27 20.73
C ILE A 369 -5.42 -10.46 21.24
N ARG A 370 -4.26 -10.77 20.62
CA ARG A 370 -3.43 -11.93 21.02
C ARG A 370 -3.11 -11.90 22.51
N ARG A 371 -2.71 -10.76 23.04
CA ARG A 371 -2.30 -10.59 24.44
C ARG A 371 -3.46 -10.46 25.40
N SER A 372 -4.60 -9.98 24.91
CA SER A 372 -5.81 -9.86 25.71
C SER A 372 -6.65 -11.14 25.72
N ARG A 373 -6.37 -12.18 24.91
CA ARG A 373 -7.17 -13.42 24.83
C ARG A 373 -7.52 -14.02 26.19
N ARG A 374 -6.55 -14.11 27.10
CA ARG A 374 -6.75 -14.65 28.46
C ARG A 374 -7.77 -13.83 29.26
N ARG A 375 -7.88 -12.53 29.03
CA ARG A 375 -8.86 -11.64 29.67
C ARG A 375 -10.29 -12.00 29.22
N PHE A 376 -10.47 -12.34 27.95
CA PHE A 376 -11.76 -12.82 27.41
C PHE A 376 -12.09 -14.26 27.86
N TRP A 377 -11.09 -15.11 28.12
CA TRP A 377 -11.30 -16.50 28.59
C TRP A 377 -11.61 -16.66 30.07
N LYS A 378 -11.19 -15.71 30.92
CA LYS A 378 -11.44 -15.82 32.37
C LYS A 378 -12.93 -16.01 32.65
N ALA A 379 -13.23 -16.97 33.53
CA ALA A 379 -14.61 -17.22 33.97
C ALA A 379 -15.16 -16.03 34.77
N GLY A 380 -16.45 -15.72 34.56
CA GLY A 380 -17.13 -14.59 35.21
C GLY A 380 -17.04 -13.27 34.45
N GLN A 381 -17.61 -12.22 35.05
CA GLN A 381 -17.66 -10.84 34.50
C GLN A 381 -16.84 -9.87 35.35
N GLY A 382 -15.56 -10.18 35.57
CA GLY A 382 -14.65 -9.26 36.27
C GLY A 382 -14.46 -7.94 35.52
N SER A 383 -14.14 -6.86 36.25
CA SER A 383 -13.98 -5.51 35.66
C SER A 383 -12.99 -5.48 34.49
N ASP A 384 -11.81 -6.10 34.64
CA ASP A 384 -10.79 -6.18 33.58
C ASP A 384 -11.31 -6.79 32.27
N LYS A 385 -12.22 -7.77 32.35
CA LYS A 385 -12.82 -8.40 31.17
C LYS A 385 -13.85 -7.50 30.50
N LEU A 386 -14.66 -6.78 31.28
CA LEU A 386 -15.61 -5.78 30.78
C LEU A 386 -14.88 -4.61 30.11
N GLU A 387 -13.76 -4.16 30.70
CA GLU A 387 -12.88 -3.13 30.11
C GLU A 387 -12.33 -3.59 28.74
N ALA A 388 -11.90 -4.85 28.62
CA ALA A 388 -11.40 -5.42 27.37
C ALA A 388 -12.47 -5.49 26.27
N TYR A 389 -13.70 -5.88 26.62
CA TYR A 389 -14.85 -5.88 25.70
C TYR A 389 -15.18 -4.49 25.20
N ALA A 390 -15.33 -3.53 26.12
CA ALA A 390 -15.65 -2.16 25.80
C ALA A 390 -14.58 -1.53 24.89
N THR A 391 -13.29 -1.80 25.17
CA THR A 391 -12.17 -1.36 24.34
C THR A 391 -12.22 -1.95 22.93
N LEU A 392 -12.35 -3.28 22.80
CA LEU A 392 -12.36 -3.93 21.48
C LEU A 392 -13.56 -3.49 20.64
N PHE A 393 -14.72 -3.33 21.28
CA PHE A 393 -15.93 -2.80 20.64
C PHE A 393 -15.69 -1.38 20.09
N GLN A 394 -15.16 -0.48 20.92
CA GLN A 394 -14.89 0.91 20.54
C GLN A 394 -13.85 1.01 19.43
N VAL A 395 -12.81 0.16 19.47
CA VAL A 395 -11.78 0.09 18.42
C VAL A 395 -12.38 -0.36 17.10
N LEU A 396 -13.13 -1.48 17.06
CA LEU A 396 -13.72 -1.98 15.82
C LEU A 396 -14.76 -1.03 15.22
N ARG A 397 -15.58 -0.39 16.06
CA ARG A 397 -16.60 0.57 15.62
C ARG A 397 -16.00 1.84 15.01
N ASN A 398 -14.90 2.34 15.56
CA ASN A 398 -14.24 3.52 15.00
C ASN A 398 -13.35 3.15 13.81
N LEU A 399 -12.66 2.01 13.85
CA LEU A 399 -11.88 1.51 12.72
C LEU A 399 -12.77 1.30 11.50
N SER A 400 -13.98 0.74 11.64
CA SER A 400 -14.91 0.57 10.50
C SER A 400 -15.23 1.90 9.82
N ARG A 401 -15.44 2.98 10.58
CA ARG A 401 -15.67 4.32 10.03
C ARG A 401 -14.42 4.89 9.34
N VAL A 402 -13.23 4.69 9.92
CA VAL A 402 -11.96 5.13 9.30
C VAL A 402 -11.73 4.44 7.96
N ILE A 403 -11.97 3.13 7.87
CA ILE A 403 -11.63 2.34 6.69
C ILE A 403 -12.75 2.33 5.62
N ALA A 404 -13.96 2.84 5.94
CA ALA A 404 -15.12 2.82 5.04
C ALA A 404 -14.89 3.39 3.63
N PRO A 405 -14.13 4.49 3.43
CA PRO A 405 -13.82 4.99 2.09
C PRO A 405 -12.95 4.03 1.25
N PHE A 406 -12.17 3.17 1.90
CA PHE A 406 -11.17 2.31 1.27
C PHE A 406 -11.69 0.89 1.04
N VAL A 407 -12.29 0.28 2.07
CA VAL A 407 -12.82 -1.09 2.10
C VAL A 407 -14.28 -1.10 2.55
N PRO A 408 -15.21 -0.60 1.71
CA PRO A 408 -16.59 -0.30 2.12
C PRO A 408 -17.38 -1.51 2.61
N PHE A 409 -17.18 -2.70 2.05
CA PHE A 409 -18.04 -3.85 2.37
C PHE A 409 -17.71 -4.47 3.73
N ILE A 410 -16.43 -4.65 4.04
CA ILE A 410 -15.96 -5.12 5.34
C ILE A 410 -16.26 -4.07 6.42
N ALA A 411 -16.05 -2.78 6.12
CA ALA A 411 -16.40 -1.69 7.01
C ALA A 411 -17.88 -1.72 7.39
N ASP A 412 -18.77 -1.83 6.40
CA ASP A 412 -20.22 -1.88 6.63
C ASP A 412 -20.64 -3.16 7.35
N GLY A 413 -20.01 -4.29 7.05
CA GLY A 413 -20.21 -5.55 7.76
C GLY A 413 -19.88 -5.45 9.25
N ILE A 414 -18.75 -4.83 9.60
CA ILE A 414 -18.36 -4.56 11.00
C ILE A 414 -19.36 -3.60 11.65
N HIS A 415 -19.71 -2.50 10.99
CA HIS A 415 -20.67 -1.53 11.51
C HIS A 415 -22.03 -2.17 11.80
N ARG A 416 -22.59 -2.91 10.84
CA ARG A 416 -23.90 -3.56 11.00
C ARG A 416 -23.92 -4.60 12.12
N ALA A 417 -22.79 -5.27 12.38
CA ALA A 417 -22.66 -6.21 13.48
C ALA A 417 -22.55 -5.53 14.86
N LEU A 418 -22.09 -4.28 14.91
CA LEU A 418 -21.82 -3.55 16.16
C LEU A 418 -22.76 -2.36 16.41
N LYS A 419 -23.63 -2.01 15.46
CA LYS A 419 -24.52 -0.84 15.53
C LYS A 419 -25.38 -0.86 16.78
N GLN A 420 -25.57 0.32 17.37
CA GLN A 420 -26.41 0.56 18.54
C GLN A 420 -27.76 1.18 18.15
N PRO A 421 -28.78 1.13 19.03
CA PRO A 421 -30.00 1.91 18.81
C PRO A 421 -29.69 3.39 18.55
N GLY A 422 -30.15 3.91 17.42
CA GLY A 422 -29.88 5.29 16.97
C GLY A 422 -28.71 5.44 15.99
N ASP A 423 -27.87 4.42 15.80
CA ASP A 423 -26.86 4.43 14.75
C ASP A 423 -27.51 4.34 13.35
N PRO A 424 -26.93 4.98 12.33
CA PRO A 424 -27.36 4.80 10.94
C PRO A 424 -27.29 3.33 10.51
N GLU A 425 -28.11 2.95 9.53
CA GLU A 425 -28.19 1.57 9.06
C GLU A 425 -26.89 1.07 8.41
N SER A 426 -26.06 1.99 7.90
CA SER A 426 -24.80 1.73 7.23
C SER A 426 -23.70 2.65 7.74
N VAL A 427 -22.45 2.17 7.70
CA VAL A 427 -21.26 2.98 8.03
C VAL A 427 -21.13 4.19 7.10
N HIS A 428 -21.64 4.09 5.87
CA HIS A 428 -21.55 5.15 4.85
C HIS A 428 -22.44 6.35 5.14
N LEU A 429 -23.34 6.23 6.12
CA LEU A 429 -24.17 7.33 6.62
C LEU A 429 -23.63 7.91 7.94
N CYS A 430 -22.51 7.38 8.43
CA CYS A 430 -21.84 7.91 9.62
C CYS A 430 -20.89 9.05 9.24
N LEU A 431 -20.71 9.99 10.19
CA LEU A 431 -19.62 10.95 10.10
C LEU A 431 -18.28 10.24 10.28
N PHE A 432 -17.24 10.79 9.65
CA PHE A 432 -15.86 10.37 9.92
C PHE A 432 -15.57 10.55 11.42
N PRO A 433 -14.94 9.57 12.10
CA PRO A 433 -14.87 9.59 13.55
C PRO A 433 -14.04 10.78 14.03
N GLU A 434 -14.53 11.42 15.09
CA GLU A 434 -13.80 12.42 15.87
C GLU A 434 -13.17 11.76 17.10
N LYS A 435 -12.22 12.45 17.74
CA LYS A 435 -11.63 11.97 18.98
C LYS A 435 -12.67 11.96 20.09
N GLU A 436 -12.96 10.76 20.61
CA GLU A 436 -13.80 10.59 21.79
C GLU A 436 -13.01 10.90 23.07
N ALA A 437 -13.69 11.26 24.16
CA ALA A 437 -13.04 11.64 25.43
C ALA A 437 -12.15 10.52 26.03
N GLN A 438 -12.47 9.26 25.73
CA GLN A 438 -11.72 8.08 26.15
C GLN A 438 -10.49 7.79 25.24
N MET A 439 -10.32 8.53 24.14
CA MET A 439 -9.24 8.40 23.16
C MET A 439 -8.14 9.44 23.39
N ASN A 440 -7.75 9.65 24.65
CA ASN A 440 -6.65 10.55 24.97
C ASN A 440 -5.33 9.95 24.48
N ARG A 441 -4.57 10.73 23.72
CA ARG A 441 -3.26 10.30 23.22
C ARG A 441 -2.27 10.21 24.38
N ASP A 442 -1.83 9.01 24.68
CA ASP A 442 -0.81 8.70 25.69
C ASP A 442 0.53 8.48 24.97
N SER A 443 1.18 9.59 24.59
CA SER A 443 2.41 9.54 23.78
C SER A 443 3.57 8.88 24.52
N ASP A 444 3.62 9.00 25.84
CA ASP A 444 4.58 8.30 26.69
C ASP A 444 4.36 6.78 26.58
N LEU A 445 3.14 6.29 26.87
CA LEU A 445 2.82 4.87 26.74
C LEU A 445 3.06 4.31 25.33
N GLU A 446 2.78 5.10 24.29
CA GLU A 446 3.08 4.71 22.91
C GLU A 446 4.58 4.47 22.68
N GLN A 447 5.44 5.39 23.13
CA GLN A 447 6.90 5.24 23.03
C GLN A 447 7.40 4.04 23.84
N ARG A 448 6.84 3.86 25.04
CA ARG A 448 7.15 2.70 25.89
C ARG A 448 6.84 1.38 25.19
N MET A 449 5.64 1.28 24.61
CA MET A 449 5.20 0.10 23.88
C MET A 449 6.01 -0.11 22.60
N GLU A 450 6.41 0.95 21.88
CA GLU A 450 7.24 0.82 20.68
C GLU A 450 8.58 0.13 20.94
N LEU A 451 9.21 0.41 22.09
CA LEU A 451 10.43 -0.28 22.52
C LEU A 451 10.19 -1.79 22.76
N VAL A 452 9.05 -2.14 23.37
CA VAL A 452 8.63 -3.53 23.57
C VAL A 452 8.34 -4.22 22.23
N LEU A 453 7.64 -3.55 21.30
CA LEU A 453 7.38 -4.04 19.95
C LEU A 453 8.69 -4.34 19.21
N SER A 454 9.67 -3.43 19.31
CA SER A 454 10.99 -3.59 18.69
C SER A 454 11.73 -4.79 19.27
N ALA A 455 11.81 -4.90 20.60
CA ALA A 455 12.46 -6.02 21.28
C ALA A 455 11.88 -7.38 20.85
N VAL A 456 10.55 -7.49 20.80
CA VAL A 456 9.85 -8.70 20.34
C VAL A 456 10.09 -8.97 18.86
N THR A 457 10.05 -7.94 18.02
CA THR A 457 10.27 -8.10 16.57
C THR A 457 11.67 -8.64 16.29
N MET A 458 12.69 -8.06 16.94
CA MET A 458 14.07 -8.53 16.86
C MET A 458 14.22 -9.96 17.41
N GLY A 459 13.64 -10.27 18.57
CA GLY A 459 13.67 -11.62 19.14
C GLY A 459 13.00 -12.67 18.23
N ARG A 460 11.90 -12.32 17.56
CA ARG A 460 11.23 -13.18 16.57
C ARG A 460 12.08 -13.36 15.32
N ALA A 461 12.70 -12.28 14.83
CA ALA A 461 13.59 -12.34 13.69
C ALA A 461 14.79 -13.27 13.96
N LEU A 462 15.40 -13.18 15.15
CA LEU A 462 16.44 -14.10 15.60
C LEU A 462 15.96 -15.55 15.63
N ARG A 463 14.81 -15.80 16.25
CA ARG A 463 14.21 -17.14 16.27
C ARG A 463 13.96 -17.68 14.85
N ALA A 464 13.40 -16.88 13.95
CA ALA A 464 13.11 -17.28 12.57
C ALA A 464 14.39 -17.57 11.78
N LYS A 465 15.39 -16.68 11.84
CA LYS A 465 16.70 -16.80 11.18
C LYS A 465 17.43 -18.08 11.58
N HIS A 466 17.29 -18.49 12.84
CA HIS A 466 17.93 -19.69 13.39
C HIS A 466 16.96 -20.88 13.55
N GLN A 467 15.76 -20.82 12.96
CA GLN A 467 14.76 -21.89 12.95
C GLN A 467 14.33 -22.37 14.35
N LEU A 468 14.41 -21.50 15.36
CA LEU A 468 13.96 -21.75 16.71
C LEU A 468 12.44 -21.55 16.80
N LYS A 469 11.70 -22.64 17.03
CA LYS A 469 10.23 -22.59 17.13
C LYS A 469 9.79 -21.74 18.33
N ILE A 470 8.87 -20.79 18.14
CA ILE A 470 8.32 -19.94 19.23
C ILE A 470 7.78 -20.78 20.39
N ARG A 471 7.14 -21.93 20.12
CA ARG A 471 6.60 -22.82 21.15
C ARG A 471 7.66 -23.51 22.00
N GLN A 472 8.91 -23.58 21.54
CA GLN A 472 10.05 -23.98 22.36
C GLN A 472 10.42 -22.82 23.28
N PRO A 473 10.21 -22.93 24.61
CA PRO A 473 10.63 -21.90 25.53
C PRO A 473 12.16 -21.80 25.55
N LEU A 474 12.65 -20.58 25.71
CA LEU A 474 14.08 -20.30 25.93
C LEU A 474 14.30 -19.74 27.33
N ARG A 475 15.52 -19.88 27.84
CA ARG A 475 15.86 -19.50 29.20
C ARG A 475 15.72 -17.99 29.44
N LYS A 476 16.34 -17.18 28.58
CA LYS A 476 16.33 -15.73 28.76
C LYS A 476 16.52 -14.97 27.47
N ILE A 477 16.07 -13.73 27.50
CA ILE A 477 16.43 -12.68 26.54
C ILE A 477 17.24 -11.61 27.29
N THR A 478 18.35 -11.17 26.71
CA THR A 478 19.10 -10.02 27.21
C THR A 478 18.84 -8.83 26.30
N LEU A 479 18.42 -7.71 26.89
CA LEU A 479 18.16 -6.45 26.21
C LEU A 479 19.22 -5.45 26.63
N ILE A 480 19.84 -4.79 25.67
CA ILE A 480 20.81 -3.73 25.92
C ILE A 480 20.32 -2.44 25.33
N THR A 481 20.23 -1.43 26.21
CA THR A 481 19.85 -0.08 25.84
C THR A 481 20.74 0.93 26.56
N ALA A 482 21.02 2.05 25.89
CA ALA A 482 21.93 3.08 26.39
C ALA A 482 21.25 4.09 27.34
N THR A 483 19.91 4.15 27.37
CA THR A 483 19.19 5.18 28.13
C THR A 483 18.56 4.61 29.42
N PRO A 484 18.73 5.29 30.59
CA PRO A 484 18.09 4.86 31.84
C PRO A 484 16.57 4.80 31.78
N GLU A 485 15.96 5.60 30.89
CA GLU A 485 14.53 5.63 30.66
C GLU A 485 14.05 4.38 29.92
N ALA A 486 14.71 4.00 28.82
CA ALA A 486 14.41 2.74 28.11
C ALA A 486 14.59 1.51 29.00
N GLN A 487 15.58 1.54 29.90
CA GLN A 487 15.77 0.49 30.89
C GLN A 487 14.53 0.31 31.79
N ARG A 488 14.06 1.40 32.42
CA ARG A 488 12.86 1.34 33.29
C ARG A 488 11.63 0.85 32.54
N ILE A 489 11.47 1.28 31.29
CA ILE A 489 10.36 0.87 30.43
C ILE A 489 10.37 -0.64 30.18
N LEU A 490 11.53 -1.19 29.84
CA LEU A 490 11.70 -2.62 29.59
C LEU A 490 11.58 -3.45 30.88
N GLU A 491 11.94 -2.88 32.03
CA GLU A 491 11.71 -3.49 33.35
C GLU A 491 10.21 -3.55 33.66
N ASP A 492 9.49 -2.43 33.50
CA ASP A 492 8.05 -2.31 33.77
C ASP A 492 7.19 -3.19 32.85
N LEU A 493 7.61 -3.37 31.59
CA LEU A 493 6.89 -4.10 30.56
C LEU A 493 7.57 -5.43 30.18
N GLY A 494 8.50 -5.94 30.99
CA GLY A 494 9.28 -7.13 30.69
C GLY A 494 8.43 -8.39 30.51
N GLU A 495 7.35 -8.53 31.28
CA GLU A 495 6.37 -9.62 31.12
C GLU A 495 5.78 -9.66 29.72
N LEU A 496 5.65 -8.48 29.09
CA LEU A 496 5.11 -8.40 27.76
C LEU A 496 6.03 -9.09 26.73
N ILE A 497 7.33 -9.02 26.96
CA ILE A 497 8.38 -9.60 26.11
C ILE A 497 8.52 -11.10 26.38
N THR A 498 8.52 -11.50 27.65
CA THR A 498 8.62 -12.92 28.05
C THR A 498 7.50 -13.76 27.45
N ASP A 499 6.26 -13.25 27.52
CA ASP A 499 5.10 -13.94 26.99
C ASP A 499 5.16 -14.11 25.48
N GLU A 500 5.55 -13.05 24.76
CA GLU A 500 5.46 -13.01 23.30
C GLU A 500 6.62 -13.75 22.61
N LEU A 501 7.79 -13.77 23.25
CA LEU A 501 8.95 -14.53 22.81
C LEU A 501 9.05 -15.90 23.45
N ASN A 502 8.14 -16.25 24.36
CA ASN A 502 8.18 -17.49 25.13
C ASN A 502 9.57 -17.71 25.76
N VAL A 503 10.02 -16.75 26.56
CA VAL A 503 11.29 -16.80 27.29
C VAL A 503 11.05 -16.67 28.79
N LYS A 504 11.85 -17.32 29.63
CA LYS A 504 11.57 -17.36 31.09
C LYS A 504 11.89 -16.07 31.83
N SER A 505 12.83 -15.29 31.33
CA SER A 505 13.24 -14.05 31.96
C SER A 505 13.77 -13.05 30.94
N VAL A 506 13.66 -11.77 31.28
CA VAL A 506 14.27 -10.65 30.58
C VAL A 506 15.38 -10.10 31.47
N GLU A 507 16.59 -10.03 30.94
CA GLU A 507 17.74 -9.43 31.60
C GLU A 507 18.09 -8.13 30.88
N ILE A 508 18.19 -7.02 31.60
CA ILE A 508 18.47 -5.71 31.00
C ILE A 508 19.86 -5.27 31.43
N SER A 509 20.74 -5.03 30.46
CA SER A 509 22.12 -4.61 30.68
C SER A 509 22.42 -3.30 29.96
N ARG A 510 23.46 -2.59 30.41
CA ARG A 510 23.96 -1.36 29.79
C ARG A 510 25.17 -1.60 28.89
N ASP A 511 25.77 -2.79 28.95
CA ASP A 511 27.08 -3.04 28.36
C ASP A 511 27.04 -4.29 27.47
N GLU A 512 27.39 -4.11 26.20
CA GLU A 512 27.46 -5.19 25.20
C GLU A 512 28.59 -6.19 25.48
N LYS A 513 29.49 -5.89 26.42
CA LYS A 513 30.60 -6.75 26.87
C LYS A 513 30.21 -8.20 27.14
N ASP A 514 28.99 -8.42 27.62
CA ASP A 514 28.53 -9.75 27.98
C ASP A 514 27.96 -10.52 26.78
N LEU A 515 27.57 -9.84 25.69
CA LEU A 515 26.87 -10.42 24.54
C LEU A 515 27.75 -10.64 23.31
N VAL A 516 28.72 -9.74 23.07
CA VAL A 516 29.53 -9.76 21.86
C VAL A 516 31.01 -9.63 22.16
N GLU A 517 31.82 -10.39 21.43
CA GLU A 517 33.25 -10.19 21.33
C GLU A 517 33.56 -9.21 20.20
N LEU A 518 34.16 -8.09 20.56
CA LEU A 518 34.59 -7.09 19.59
C LEU A 518 35.90 -7.55 18.94
N SER A 519 35.93 -7.53 17.61
CA SER A 519 37.16 -7.69 16.82
C SER A 519 37.28 -6.53 15.84
N ALA A 520 38.49 -6.20 15.43
CA ALA A 520 38.76 -5.08 14.54
C ALA A 520 39.42 -5.58 13.25
N LYS A 521 39.01 -5.02 12.12
CA LYS A 521 39.63 -5.25 10.80
C LYS A 521 40.00 -3.93 10.15
N ALA A 522 41.11 -3.94 9.44
CA ALA A 522 41.52 -2.80 8.64
C ALA A 522 40.55 -2.54 7.49
N ASN A 523 40.12 -1.30 7.31
CA ASN A 523 39.40 -0.87 6.11
C ASN A 523 40.38 -0.72 4.95
N PHE A 524 40.63 -1.81 4.22
CA PHE A 524 41.60 -1.85 3.13
C PHE A 524 41.35 -0.79 2.04
N LYS A 525 40.09 -0.35 1.85
CA LYS A 525 39.73 0.67 0.85
C LYS A 525 40.29 2.05 1.22
N LEU A 526 40.25 2.40 2.51
CA LEU A 526 40.76 3.68 3.02
C LEU A 526 42.27 3.58 3.31
N LEU A 527 42.67 2.56 4.04
CA LEU A 527 44.06 2.41 4.52
C LEU A 527 45.05 1.98 3.43
N GLY A 528 44.58 1.31 2.37
CA GLY A 528 45.46 0.80 1.33
C GLY A 528 46.29 1.88 0.62
N ARG A 529 45.70 3.06 0.38
CA ARG A 529 46.40 4.20 -0.25
C ARG A 529 47.35 4.90 0.72
N ARG A 530 47.01 4.97 2.00
CA ARG A 530 47.80 5.67 3.03
C ARG A 530 48.99 4.84 3.50
N MET A 531 48.80 3.54 3.68
CA MET A 531 49.77 2.65 4.34
C MET A 531 50.63 1.85 3.37
N GLY A 532 50.18 1.63 2.13
CA GLY A 532 50.98 1.00 1.06
C GLY A 532 51.64 -0.31 1.50
N LYS A 533 52.99 -0.33 1.50
CA LYS A 533 53.79 -1.51 1.89
C LYS A 533 53.63 -1.91 3.36
N LYS A 534 53.26 -0.98 4.26
CA LYS A 534 53.02 -1.24 5.70
C LYS A 534 51.64 -1.85 5.98
N MET A 535 50.79 -2.01 4.96
CA MET A 535 49.40 -2.47 5.15
C MET A 535 49.30 -3.84 5.84
N LYS A 536 50.28 -4.73 5.63
CA LYS A 536 50.32 -6.03 6.30
C LYS A 536 50.51 -5.87 7.81
N SER A 537 51.49 -5.07 8.23
CA SER A 537 51.77 -4.77 9.63
C SER A 537 50.61 -4.00 10.29
N VAL A 538 50.03 -3.03 9.58
CA VAL A 538 48.84 -2.28 10.02
C VAL A 538 47.66 -3.22 10.25
N SER A 539 47.39 -4.14 9.32
CA SER A 539 46.29 -5.09 9.47
C SER A 539 46.51 -6.05 10.65
N GLN A 540 47.75 -6.42 10.97
CA GLN A 540 48.07 -7.23 12.14
C GLN A 540 47.89 -6.45 13.44
N ALA A 541 48.36 -5.20 13.50
CA ALA A 541 48.19 -4.34 14.66
C ALA A 541 46.70 -4.05 14.97
N ILE A 542 45.90 -3.78 13.93
CA ILE A 542 44.45 -3.58 14.06
C ILE A 542 43.77 -4.88 14.53
N ALA A 543 44.13 -6.04 13.96
CA ALA A 543 43.55 -7.31 14.37
C ALA A 543 43.94 -7.74 15.80
N ALA A 544 45.07 -7.26 16.31
CA ALA A 544 45.57 -7.54 17.66
C ALA A 544 45.06 -6.54 18.73
N MET A 545 44.20 -5.59 18.36
CA MET A 545 43.62 -4.66 19.32
C MET A 545 42.90 -5.40 20.44
N SER A 546 43.19 -5.02 21.69
CA SER A 546 42.45 -5.52 22.84
C SER A 546 41.00 -5.01 22.82
N PRO A 547 40.04 -5.71 23.46
CA PRO A 547 38.66 -5.22 23.57
C PRO A 547 38.53 -3.83 24.21
N ALA A 548 39.47 -3.44 25.08
CA ALA A 548 39.54 -2.09 25.64
C ALA A 548 39.87 -1.05 24.57
N GLN A 549 40.92 -1.30 23.77
CA GLN A 549 41.31 -0.43 22.66
C GLN A 549 40.21 -0.28 21.61
N ILE A 550 39.47 -1.35 21.30
CA ILE A 550 38.36 -1.27 20.34
C ILE A 550 37.22 -0.39 20.87
N ARG A 551 36.94 -0.45 22.18
CA ARG A 551 35.94 0.44 22.82
C ARG A 551 36.39 1.89 22.86
N ASP A 552 37.66 2.15 23.18
CA ASP A 552 38.21 3.50 23.18
C ASP A 552 38.12 4.13 21.79
N TYR A 553 38.42 3.36 20.73
CA TYR A 553 38.23 3.79 19.35
C TYR A 553 36.77 4.12 19.02
N LEU A 554 35.80 3.29 19.45
CA LEU A 554 34.37 3.55 19.25
C LEU A 554 33.86 4.79 19.99
N GLN A 555 34.41 5.10 21.17
CA GLN A 555 34.02 6.28 21.97
C GLN A 555 34.69 7.56 21.49
N GLN A 556 35.99 7.52 21.17
CA GLN A 556 36.80 8.70 20.87
C GLN A 556 36.89 8.99 19.36
N GLY A 557 36.47 8.05 18.52
CA GLY A 557 36.52 8.16 17.05
C GLY A 557 37.94 8.02 16.47
N SER A 558 38.96 7.84 17.30
CA SER A 558 40.34 7.63 16.86
C SER A 558 41.16 6.84 17.88
N ILE A 559 42.26 6.22 17.44
CA ILE A 559 43.19 5.49 18.30
C ILE A 559 44.62 5.52 17.74
N GLU A 560 45.62 5.49 18.62
CA GLU A 560 47.02 5.26 18.23
C GLU A 560 47.42 3.81 18.49
N LEU A 561 47.99 3.15 17.46
CA LEU A 561 48.54 1.80 17.57
C LEU A 561 50.01 1.81 17.12
N MET A 562 50.84 1.02 17.79
CA MET A 562 52.22 0.78 17.37
C MET A 562 52.24 -0.15 16.15
N VAL A 563 52.82 0.31 15.05
CA VAL A 563 53.01 -0.46 13.81
C VAL A 563 54.47 -0.33 13.40
N ASP A 564 55.19 -1.46 13.29
CA ASP A 564 56.62 -1.48 12.91
C ASP A 564 57.48 -0.50 13.75
N GLU A 565 57.26 -0.46 15.07
CA GLU A 565 57.95 0.45 16.03
C GLU A 565 57.63 1.95 15.90
N GLU A 566 56.64 2.33 15.07
CA GLU A 566 56.13 3.71 14.95
C GLU A 566 54.69 3.83 15.49
N SER A 567 54.40 4.88 16.26
CA SER A 567 53.02 5.20 16.67
C SER A 567 52.24 5.73 15.46
N THR A 568 51.16 5.05 15.10
CA THR A 568 50.31 5.40 13.96
C THR A 568 48.88 5.66 14.43
N ARG A 569 48.35 6.83 14.10
CA ARG A 569 46.96 7.23 14.42
C ARG A 569 45.97 6.75 13.35
N PHE A 570 44.86 6.16 13.80
CA PHE A 570 43.74 5.68 12.98
C PHE A 570 42.47 6.46 13.32
N GLU A 571 41.73 6.89 12.30
CA GLU A 571 40.52 7.73 12.42
C GLU A 571 39.57 7.55 11.21
N ASN A 572 38.39 8.18 11.20
CA ASN A 572 37.50 8.24 10.03
C ASN A 572 37.14 6.88 9.40
N GLU A 573 36.67 5.93 10.21
CA GLU A 573 36.23 4.59 9.75
C GLU A 573 37.34 3.72 9.13
N GLU A 574 38.60 4.07 9.38
CA GLU A 574 39.77 3.29 8.96
C GLU A 574 39.83 1.90 9.61
N ILE A 575 39.22 1.76 10.78
CA ILE A 575 39.03 0.48 11.47
C ILE A 575 37.56 0.09 11.41
N LEU A 576 37.30 -1.08 10.82
CA LEU A 576 35.99 -1.73 10.81
C LEU A 576 35.87 -2.61 12.06
N VAL A 577 34.99 -2.23 12.97
CA VAL A 577 34.68 -3.04 14.17
C VAL A 577 33.66 -4.11 13.80
N GLN A 578 34.00 -5.36 14.04
CA GLN A 578 33.11 -6.52 13.90
C GLN A 578 32.66 -6.98 15.28
N ARG A 579 31.35 -7.21 15.45
CA ARG A 579 30.75 -7.78 16.65
C ARG A 579 30.53 -9.28 16.42
N ASN A 580 31.34 -10.12 17.05
CA ASN A 580 31.18 -11.58 17.00
C ASN A 580 30.31 -12.03 18.17
N GLN A 581 29.30 -12.85 17.92
CA GLN A 581 28.39 -13.35 18.95
C GLN A 581 29.11 -14.40 19.81
N LYS A 582 28.91 -14.41 21.13
CA LYS A 582 29.42 -15.49 21.98
C LYS A 582 28.67 -16.80 21.72
N GLU A 583 29.32 -17.93 21.95
CA GLU A 583 28.74 -19.26 21.74
C GLU A 583 27.46 -19.45 22.57
N GLY A 584 26.39 -19.94 21.95
CA GLY A 584 25.07 -20.11 22.58
C GLY A 584 24.17 -18.87 22.62
N LEU A 585 24.66 -17.69 22.21
CA LEU A 585 23.88 -16.45 22.16
C LEU A 585 23.63 -16.02 20.71
N LEU A 586 22.38 -15.70 20.39
CA LEU A 586 22.01 -15.09 19.12
C LEU A 586 21.75 -13.61 19.33
N VAL A 587 22.51 -12.74 18.65
CA VAL A 587 22.44 -11.28 18.84
C VAL A 587 21.96 -10.58 17.59
N GLU A 588 21.00 -9.67 17.74
CA GLU A 588 20.59 -8.71 16.73
C GLU A 588 20.68 -7.30 17.33
N THR A 589 21.13 -6.33 16.53
CA THR A 589 21.27 -4.94 16.97
C THR A 589 20.51 -4.05 16.01
N ASP A 590 19.64 -3.21 16.57
CA ASP A 590 19.04 -2.05 15.93
C ASP A 590 19.53 -0.78 16.64
N ASN A 591 19.53 0.37 15.99
CA ASN A 591 20.24 1.60 16.39
C ASN A 591 20.13 1.99 17.88
N LEU A 592 19.03 1.64 18.56
CA LEU A 592 18.75 2.00 19.96
C LEU A 592 18.63 0.79 20.91
N LEU A 593 18.64 -0.44 20.39
CA LEU A 593 18.39 -1.66 21.15
C LEU A 593 19.20 -2.84 20.59
N THR A 594 19.95 -3.52 21.46
CA THR A 594 20.55 -4.82 21.14
C THR A 594 19.77 -5.91 21.88
N VAL A 595 19.39 -6.97 21.15
CA VAL A 595 18.67 -8.13 21.68
C VAL A 595 19.55 -9.36 21.55
N ALA A 596 19.71 -10.12 22.63
CA ALA A 596 20.31 -11.44 22.61
C ALA A 596 19.38 -12.51 23.16
N LEU A 597 19.28 -13.64 22.46
CA LEU A 597 18.56 -14.82 22.92
C LEU A 597 19.54 -15.90 23.37
N ASP A 598 19.29 -16.43 24.56
CA ASP A 598 19.93 -17.65 25.05
C ASP A 598 19.30 -18.87 24.37
N THR A 599 20.12 -19.63 23.64
CA THR A 599 19.66 -20.79 22.86
C THR A 599 19.89 -22.12 23.55
N GLU A 600 20.45 -22.12 24.76
CA GLU A 600 20.67 -23.35 25.51
C GLU A 600 19.32 -23.93 25.98
N ILE A 601 19.02 -25.15 25.53
CA ILE A 601 17.79 -25.87 25.89
C ILE A 601 18.17 -26.97 26.88
N ASN A 602 17.80 -26.78 28.14
CA ASN A 602 17.90 -27.82 29.16
C ASN A 602 16.69 -28.79 29.07
N GLU A 603 16.74 -29.87 29.86
CA GLU A 603 15.69 -30.90 29.85
C GLU A 603 14.30 -30.36 30.22
N GLU A 604 14.22 -29.44 31.18
CA GLU A 604 12.96 -28.81 31.61
C GLU A 604 12.32 -27.99 30.47
N LEU A 605 13.10 -27.15 29.78
CA LEU A 605 12.63 -26.36 28.65
C LEU A 605 12.23 -27.26 27.47
N MET A 606 12.94 -28.36 27.24
CA MET A 606 12.58 -29.34 26.22
C MET A 606 11.22 -29.98 26.53
N GLN A 607 11.00 -30.42 27.78
CA GLN A 607 9.73 -31.00 28.20
C GLN A 607 8.57 -30.01 28.09
N GLU A 608 8.76 -28.75 28.46
CA GLU A 608 7.71 -27.74 28.28
C GLU A 608 7.42 -27.45 26.79
N GLY A 609 8.47 -27.47 25.95
CA GLY A 609 8.33 -27.33 24.50
C GLY A 609 7.44 -28.41 23.88
N LEU A 610 7.60 -29.66 24.33
CA LEU A 610 6.73 -30.78 23.93
C LEU A 610 5.28 -30.58 24.39
N ALA A 611 5.06 -30.17 25.64
CA ALA A 611 3.73 -29.90 26.16
C ALA A 611 3.01 -28.76 25.39
N ARG A 612 3.72 -27.69 25.05
CA ARG A 612 3.17 -26.58 24.24
C ARG A 612 2.87 -27.00 22.81
N GLU A 613 3.68 -27.86 22.20
CA GLU A 613 3.39 -28.42 20.88
C GLU A 613 2.16 -29.33 20.94
N PHE A 614 2.02 -30.14 22.00
CA PHE A 614 0.83 -30.97 22.23
C PHE A 614 -0.45 -30.13 22.32
N VAL A 615 -0.44 -29.05 23.12
CA VAL A 615 -1.56 -28.09 23.20
C VAL A 615 -1.92 -27.54 21.82
N ASN A 616 -0.93 -27.18 21.01
CA ASN A 616 -1.17 -26.70 19.64
C ASN A 616 -1.87 -27.76 18.78
N LYS A 617 -1.44 -29.03 18.81
CA LYS A 617 -2.07 -30.10 18.03
C LYS A 617 -3.51 -30.35 18.49
N VAL A 618 -3.74 -30.45 19.79
CA VAL A 618 -5.10 -30.60 20.36
C VAL A 618 -6.00 -29.43 19.94
N GLN A 619 -5.51 -28.20 19.99
CA GLN A 619 -6.28 -27.03 19.56
C GLN A 619 -6.59 -27.02 18.05
N ASN A 620 -5.70 -27.56 17.21
CA ASN A 620 -5.99 -27.72 15.78
C ASN A 620 -7.06 -28.80 15.55
N MET A 621 -6.95 -29.94 16.23
CA MET A 621 -7.97 -30.99 16.17
C MET A 621 -9.34 -30.48 16.64
N ARG A 622 -9.39 -29.64 17.70
CA ARG A 622 -10.64 -29.01 18.15
C ARG A 622 -11.30 -28.19 17.04
N LYS A 623 -10.51 -27.43 16.28
CA LYS A 623 -11.01 -26.65 15.13
C LYS A 623 -11.45 -27.54 13.98
N GLU A 624 -10.68 -28.57 13.65
CA GLU A 624 -11.01 -29.50 12.56
C GLU A 624 -12.29 -30.29 12.83
N LYS A 625 -12.56 -30.61 14.11
CA LYS A 625 -13.81 -31.22 14.56
C LYS A 625 -14.96 -30.21 14.76
N ASN A 626 -14.77 -28.93 14.43
CA ASN A 626 -15.74 -27.85 14.60
C ASN A 626 -16.33 -27.77 16.02
N LEU A 627 -15.50 -28.01 17.05
CA LEU A 627 -15.91 -27.85 18.44
C LEU A 627 -16.06 -26.37 18.80
N ASP A 628 -17.04 -26.06 19.64
CA ASP A 628 -17.21 -24.71 20.14
C ASP A 628 -16.03 -24.31 21.04
N VAL A 629 -15.75 -23.01 21.09
CA VAL A 629 -14.60 -22.45 21.84
C VAL A 629 -14.61 -22.87 23.32
N MET A 630 -15.79 -23.05 23.91
CA MET A 630 -15.97 -23.40 25.32
C MET A 630 -16.20 -24.90 25.57
N ASP A 631 -16.24 -25.72 24.52
CA ASP A 631 -16.47 -27.16 24.66
C ASP A 631 -15.37 -27.79 25.50
N ARG A 632 -15.77 -28.54 26.53
CA ARG A 632 -14.83 -29.36 27.30
C ARG A 632 -14.59 -30.66 26.55
N ILE A 633 -13.37 -31.18 26.61
CA ILE A 633 -12.99 -32.40 25.88
C ILE A 633 -12.37 -33.45 26.81
N VAL A 634 -12.38 -34.70 26.35
CA VAL A 634 -11.53 -35.78 26.84
C VAL A 634 -10.41 -35.94 25.82
N THR A 635 -9.16 -35.92 26.29
CA THR A 635 -7.96 -36.05 25.45
C THR A 635 -7.20 -37.29 25.87
N ARG A 636 -7.06 -38.23 24.94
CA ARG A 636 -6.25 -39.44 25.09
C ARG A 636 -5.03 -39.36 24.20
N TYR A 637 -3.90 -39.87 24.65
CA TYR A 637 -2.68 -39.85 23.86
C TYR A 637 -1.84 -41.11 24.03
N ARG A 638 -0.94 -41.35 23.07
CA ARG A 638 0.09 -42.38 23.14
C ARG A 638 1.40 -41.84 22.57
N GLY A 639 2.50 -42.02 23.29
CA GLY A 639 3.80 -41.47 22.91
C GLY A 639 4.98 -42.28 23.42
N SER A 640 6.19 -41.74 23.24
CA SER A 640 7.39 -42.25 23.90
C SER A 640 7.34 -41.96 25.40
N LYS A 641 8.12 -42.70 26.20
CA LYS A 641 8.22 -42.46 27.66
C LYS A 641 8.61 -41.02 28.01
N MET A 642 9.47 -40.40 27.19
CA MET A 642 9.89 -39.01 27.36
C MET A 642 8.70 -38.07 27.17
N LEU A 643 7.89 -38.30 26.13
CA LEU A 643 6.70 -37.50 25.89
C LEU A 643 5.66 -37.70 26.99
N GLU A 644 5.40 -38.94 27.41
CA GLU A 644 4.47 -39.23 28.52
C GLU A 644 4.88 -38.48 29.79
N SER A 645 6.16 -38.55 30.17
CA SER A 645 6.68 -37.80 31.33
C SER A 645 6.47 -36.29 31.20
N SER A 646 6.72 -35.72 30.02
CA SER A 646 6.50 -34.28 29.75
C SER A 646 5.03 -33.88 29.90
N LEU A 647 4.11 -34.68 29.34
CA LEU A 647 2.67 -34.40 29.35
C LEU A 647 2.06 -34.59 30.75
N GLU A 648 2.59 -35.53 31.55
CA GLU A 648 2.21 -35.69 32.95
C GLU A 648 2.67 -34.49 33.80
N THR A 649 3.94 -34.09 33.69
CA THR A 649 4.51 -32.94 34.43
C THR A 649 3.78 -31.63 34.11
N HIS A 650 3.32 -31.44 32.86
CA HIS A 650 2.60 -30.24 32.44
C HIS A 650 1.09 -30.46 32.26
N SER A 651 0.53 -31.49 32.90
CA SER A 651 -0.88 -31.89 32.73
C SER A 651 -1.87 -30.77 33.05
N ASP A 652 -1.64 -30.00 34.12
CA ASP A 652 -2.52 -28.88 34.49
C ASP A 652 -2.51 -27.79 33.42
N PHE A 653 -1.33 -27.40 32.92
CA PHE A 653 -1.19 -26.44 31.83
C PHE A 653 -1.93 -26.92 30.58
N ILE A 654 -1.75 -28.18 30.19
CA ILE A 654 -2.41 -28.76 29.02
C ILE A 654 -3.94 -28.73 29.22
N ARG A 655 -4.44 -29.17 30.37
CA ARG A 655 -5.88 -29.21 30.67
C ARG A 655 -6.51 -27.83 30.65
N THR A 656 -5.84 -26.83 31.22
CA THR A 656 -6.31 -25.45 31.19
C THR A 656 -6.34 -24.90 29.76
N GLU A 657 -5.24 -25.00 29.02
CA GLU A 657 -5.14 -24.39 27.68
C GLU A 657 -5.95 -25.13 26.61
N THR A 658 -6.35 -26.38 26.83
CA THR A 658 -7.14 -27.18 25.86
C THR A 658 -8.59 -27.44 26.29
N LEU A 659 -8.99 -26.95 27.47
CA LEU A 659 -10.28 -27.27 28.11
C LEU A 659 -10.50 -28.78 28.25
N THR A 660 -9.43 -29.53 28.55
CA THR A 660 -9.49 -30.99 28.72
C THR A 660 -9.91 -31.36 30.14
N ASN A 661 -11.03 -32.07 30.27
CA ASN A 661 -11.51 -32.62 31.54
C ASN A 661 -10.69 -33.83 31.98
N VAL A 662 -10.39 -34.75 31.05
CA VAL A 662 -9.62 -35.97 31.32
C VAL A 662 -8.48 -36.05 30.32
N LEU A 663 -7.25 -36.13 30.84
CA LEU A 663 -6.03 -36.31 30.07
C LEU A 663 -5.40 -37.65 30.48
N SER A 664 -5.30 -38.62 29.56
CA SER A 664 -4.81 -39.97 29.87
C SER A 664 -3.95 -40.57 28.77
N SER A 665 -2.87 -41.27 29.16
CA SER A 665 -2.09 -42.12 28.24
C SER A 665 -2.77 -43.47 28.05
N GLU A 666 -2.80 -43.99 26.81
CA GLU A 666 -3.33 -45.29 26.46
C GLU A 666 -2.34 -46.11 25.63
N SER A 667 -2.21 -47.41 25.94
CA SER A 667 -1.30 -48.32 25.23
C SER A 667 -1.75 -48.62 23.80
N VAL A 668 -3.06 -48.67 23.56
CA VAL A 668 -3.68 -48.83 22.24
C VAL A 668 -4.68 -47.69 22.09
N LEU A 669 -4.44 -46.82 21.10
CA LEU A 669 -5.27 -45.65 20.85
C LEU A 669 -5.62 -45.58 19.36
N GLU A 670 -6.92 -45.48 19.06
CA GLU A 670 -7.40 -45.00 17.76
C GLU A 670 -7.45 -43.47 17.80
N GLY A 671 -6.78 -42.83 16.83
CA GLY A 671 -6.60 -41.39 16.81
C GLY A 671 -5.71 -40.96 15.65
N GLU A 672 -5.37 -39.68 15.65
CA GLU A 672 -4.55 -39.04 14.61
C GLU A 672 -3.08 -39.02 15.02
N ASP A 673 -2.19 -39.28 14.06
CA ASP A 673 -0.74 -39.23 14.28
C ASP A 673 -0.20 -37.82 14.09
N TRP A 674 0.61 -37.38 15.05
CA TRP A 674 1.23 -36.05 15.09
C TRP A 674 2.72 -36.16 15.40
N ASP A 675 3.48 -35.23 14.84
CA ASP A 675 4.88 -34.99 15.22
C ASP A 675 4.96 -33.82 16.22
N LEU A 676 5.54 -34.09 17.38
CA LEU A 676 5.79 -33.13 18.45
C LEU A 676 7.29 -32.89 18.57
N ASN A 677 7.84 -32.07 17.67
CA ASN A 677 9.27 -31.72 17.64
C ASN A 677 10.22 -32.92 17.46
N GLY A 678 9.84 -33.90 16.63
CA GLY A 678 10.60 -35.12 16.38
C GLY A 678 10.09 -36.34 17.15
N GLU A 679 9.19 -36.15 18.12
CA GLU A 679 8.55 -37.22 18.87
C GLU A 679 7.19 -37.58 18.27
N ALA A 680 7.05 -38.83 17.84
CA ALA A 680 5.78 -39.34 17.34
C ALA A 680 4.75 -39.47 18.48
N CYS A 681 3.57 -38.90 18.29
CA CYS A 681 2.46 -38.95 19.23
C CYS A 681 1.16 -39.26 18.49
N ARG A 682 0.36 -40.18 19.03
CA ARG A 682 -1.02 -40.39 18.57
C ARG A 682 -1.97 -39.72 19.56
N ILE A 683 -2.92 -38.94 19.07
CA ILE A 683 -3.86 -38.15 19.88
C ILE A 683 -5.30 -38.45 19.46
N SER A 684 -6.19 -38.57 20.44
CA SER A 684 -7.63 -38.62 20.22
C SER A 684 -8.32 -37.61 21.12
N ILE A 685 -9.28 -36.87 20.54
CA ILE A 685 -10.12 -35.94 21.29
C ILE A 685 -11.60 -36.24 21.07
N GLU A 686 -12.36 -36.19 22.15
CA GLU A 686 -13.82 -36.37 22.19
C GLU A 686 -14.45 -35.24 22.99
N LYS A 687 -15.60 -34.72 22.55
CA LYS A 687 -16.37 -33.76 23.33
C LYS A 687 -16.83 -34.43 24.63
N ALA A 688 -16.52 -33.81 25.76
CA ALA A 688 -17.00 -34.31 27.05
C ALA A 688 -18.53 -34.16 27.11
N ALA A 689 -19.19 -35.18 27.67
CA ALA A 689 -20.64 -35.21 27.84
C ALA A 689 -21.15 -34.16 28.82
#